data_AF-A0A6B2H9C3-F1
#
_entry.id   AF-A0A6B2H9C3-F1
#
_cell.length_a   1.000
_cell.length_b   1.000
_cell.length_c   1.000
_cell.angle_alpha   90.00
_cell.angle_beta   90.00
_cell.angle_gamma   90.00
#
_symmetry.space_group_name_H-M   'P 1'
#
loop_
_entity.id
_entity.type
_entity.pdbx_description
1 polymer ?
#
loop_
_entity_poly.entity_id
_entity_poly.type
_entity_poly.pdbx_seq_one_letter_code
_entity_poly.pdbx_strand_id
1 'polypeptide(L)'
;MLLLLAAVQVKAQCPPNMAHYFPLDEKTAGTYKDKMGGPDATCTNCPAPATGLFAGAQRFDGSNDGIVLQDKTVFEWGSNASFTIEFWVQTTASSGSNQVIMGRTATDTDMTWWIGLDKSGSAVFSFFDNQNKGTVIGNGESKLNDGKWHHIVVVRDGINERNKIYVDGYTTANFKQVYTGTFESISQVTLGYLDKHAGTNYNGLLDEVMVYQRNLSEVEVRARYNNGAGSYCGTEQVAPTLMSEPVTYGVVGQQYLYQVQATGNPRPAFTLVSPPAGMSINASTGEIKWVPAATGKFPVKVQAKNSAGQAEQNYTITVKDSIGEKFGMVHHWMLNEVSGLTFKDFYTPADATAEAEAKPTPTTGVVGGGQHFNGQSSGLDVIKSSNFNWDPNENFTIELWMRSSASTAGGRVFIGRSASDSPTHWWLGANGNGNAAFQLLDIEYQGHLIGNTGPKLNDGIWHQVVVVREGSAGATRLYVDGEQIATGNYSFQHNFASKTPVNIGYLKSGNGYRYEGDLDEVKLFHRALSPQEIKERYTDTFDAITDLLLFEGEFINNTVVLKWETINETNLKTFEIERSANGTEFTKIGEVAGSGTSSERLAYTYTDEKPLDGRAYYRLRIVKESGAHTYSNTIIIDNRSITASEFRVYPNPTNGQDVTVEVNRLVPDEPIELIVSDMTGRKLMQQSLNADAEGYLILNIQTLDKLTQGMYNITIATNKKVISRKLVVAR
;
A
#
# COMPACT_ATOMS: atom_id res chain seq x y z
N MET A 1 21.63 -1.28 63.34
CA MET A 1 20.70 -0.24 62.86
C MET A 1 20.42 -0.55 61.39
N LEU A 2 19.35 -1.30 61.12
CA LEU A 2 18.89 -1.61 59.76
C LEU A 2 18.29 -0.33 59.17
N LEU A 3 18.87 0.20 58.08
CA LEU A 3 18.16 1.17 57.24
C LEU A 3 17.37 0.37 56.18
N LEU A 4 16.04 0.36 56.33
CA LEU A 4 15.14 0.07 55.22
C LEU A 4 15.27 1.21 54.20
N LEU A 5 15.81 0.93 53.02
CA LEU A 5 15.50 1.72 51.83
C LEU A 5 14.11 1.31 51.35
N ALA A 6 13.10 2.11 51.70
CA ALA A 6 11.82 2.06 51.01
C ALA A 6 12.04 2.52 49.56
N ALA A 7 11.82 1.62 48.60
CA ALA A 7 11.73 1.99 47.20
C ALA A 7 10.55 2.94 47.03
N VAL A 8 10.83 4.21 46.70
CA VAL A 8 9.81 5.16 46.29
C VAL A 8 9.24 4.66 44.97
N GLN A 9 8.08 4.02 45.04
CA GLN A 9 7.32 3.60 43.87
C GLN A 9 6.81 4.89 43.20
N VAL A 10 7.49 5.33 42.14
CA VAL A 10 7.02 6.45 41.31
C VAL A 10 5.66 6.02 40.75
N LYS A 11 4.56 6.56 41.32
CA LYS A 11 3.23 6.39 40.74
C LYS A 11 3.30 6.90 39.31
N ALA A 12 2.90 6.07 38.34
CA ALA A 12 2.65 6.54 36.99
C ALA A 12 1.66 7.70 37.08
N GLN A 13 2.10 8.90 36.68
CA GLN A 13 1.26 10.09 36.69
C GLN A 13 0.18 9.90 35.64
N CYS A 14 -1.09 10.02 36.04
CA CYS A 14 -2.20 9.92 35.11
C CYS A 14 -2.00 10.89 33.94
N PRO A 15 -2.39 10.52 32.71
CA PRO A 15 -2.47 11.47 31.62
C PRO A 15 -3.21 12.74 32.08
N PRO A 16 -2.72 13.94 31.73
CA PRO A 16 -3.29 15.18 32.24
C PRO A 16 -4.74 15.36 31.75
N ASN A 17 -5.58 15.90 32.64
CA ASN A 17 -6.98 16.27 32.39
C ASN A 17 -7.90 15.10 31.98
N MET A 18 -7.57 13.90 32.45
CA MET A 18 -8.50 12.77 32.48
C MET A 18 -9.58 13.02 33.54
N ALA A 19 -10.85 12.85 33.17
CA ALA A 19 -12.00 13.08 34.03
C ALA A 19 -12.50 11.79 34.68
N HIS A 20 -12.56 10.70 33.91
CA HIS A 20 -12.92 9.38 34.42
C HIS A 20 -11.95 8.33 33.91
N TYR A 21 -11.71 7.33 34.75
CA TYR A 21 -11.05 6.10 34.36
C TYR A 21 -11.63 4.91 35.11
N PHE A 22 -12.33 4.04 34.36
CA PHE A 22 -12.87 2.77 34.81
C PHE A 22 -12.04 1.65 34.19
N PRO A 23 -11.11 1.05 34.95
CA PRO A 23 -10.31 -0.08 34.48
C PRO A 23 -11.16 -1.29 34.13
N LEU A 24 -12.27 -1.49 34.86
CA LEU A 24 -13.15 -2.65 34.73
C LEU A 24 -12.53 -3.98 35.20
N ASP A 25 -11.59 -3.89 36.15
CA ASP A 25 -10.84 -4.99 36.78
C ASP A 25 -11.63 -5.81 37.82
N GLU A 26 -12.87 -5.43 38.12
CA GLU A 26 -13.64 -5.99 39.22
C GLU A 26 -13.92 -7.49 39.05
N LYS A 27 -13.56 -8.27 40.07
CA LYS A 27 -13.79 -9.74 40.12
C LYS A 27 -15.20 -10.12 40.58
N THR A 28 -16.02 -9.13 40.90
CA THR A 28 -17.39 -9.32 41.36
C THR A 28 -18.23 -8.18 40.81
N ALA A 29 -19.32 -8.53 40.14
CA ALA A 29 -20.26 -7.60 39.56
C ALA A 29 -20.92 -6.69 40.62
N GLY A 30 -21.14 -5.42 40.30
CA GLY A 30 -21.95 -4.50 41.09
C GLY A 30 -21.53 -3.03 40.99
N THR A 31 -20.33 -2.73 41.47
CA THR A 31 -19.78 -1.36 41.53
C THR A 31 -18.42 -1.33 40.87
N TYR A 32 -18.19 -0.37 39.98
CA TYR A 32 -16.96 -0.24 39.18
C TYR A 32 -16.27 1.07 39.50
N LYS A 33 -15.01 0.97 39.91
CA LYS A 33 -14.31 2.09 40.55
C LYS A 33 -13.81 3.11 39.54
N ASP A 34 -14.04 4.40 39.81
CA ASP A 34 -13.35 5.47 39.09
C ASP A 34 -11.98 5.75 39.74
N LYS A 35 -10.90 5.48 39.01
CA LYS A 35 -9.53 5.74 39.49
C LYS A 35 -9.16 7.23 39.49
N MET A 36 -9.97 8.11 38.91
CA MET A 36 -9.80 9.57 38.98
C MET A 36 -10.47 10.21 40.21
N GLY A 37 -11.17 9.42 41.02
CA GLY A 37 -11.78 9.88 42.27
C GLY A 37 -13.20 10.44 42.13
N GLY A 38 -13.83 10.29 40.96
CA GLY A 38 -15.26 10.52 40.77
C GLY A 38 -16.12 9.42 41.41
N PRO A 39 -17.46 9.57 41.36
CA PRO A 39 -18.40 8.54 41.78
C PRO A 39 -18.22 7.22 40.99
N ASP A 40 -18.24 6.10 41.71
CA ASP A 40 -18.17 4.77 41.11
C ASP A 40 -19.40 4.50 40.24
N ALA A 41 -19.22 3.77 39.13
CA ALA A 41 -20.30 3.34 38.28
C ALA A 41 -21.02 2.12 38.88
N THR A 42 -22.30 1.93 38.56
CA THR A 42 -23.13 0.85 39.13
C THR A 42 -23.94 0.12 38.07
N CYS A 43 -24.48 -1.05 38.40
CA CYS A 43 -25.34 -1.83 37.52
C CYS A 43 -26.49 -2.49 38.28
N THR A 44 -27.58 -2.78 37.56
CA THR A 44 -28.70 -3.60 38.05
C THR A 44 -28.58 -5.03 37.52
N ASN A 45 -28.55 -5.18 36.20
CA ASN A 45 -28.12 -6.40 35.53
C ASN A 45 -26.68 -6.18 35.08
N CYS A 46 -25.76 -6.80 35.81
CA CYS A 46 -24.35 -6.50 35.68
C CYS A 46 -23.67 -7.44 34.68
N PRO A 47 -22.73 -6.92 33.86
CA PRO A 47 -21.86 -7.78 33.08
C PRO A 47 -21.01 -8.67 33.98
N ALA A 48 -20.58 -9.82 33.45
CA ALA A 48 -19.81 -10.79 34.21
C ALA A 48 -18.31 -10.47 34.19
N PRO A 49 -17.59 -10.58 35.32
CA PRO A 49 -16.13 -10.49 35.34
C PRO A 49 -15.46 -11.48 34.38
N ALA A 50 -14.44 -11.03 33.67
CA ALA A 50 -13.68 -11.81 32.71
C ALA A 50 -12.18 -11.48 32.77
N THR A 51 -11.36 -12.29 32.09
CA THR A 51 -9.96 -11.96 31.84
C THR A 51 -9.89 -10.85 30.78
N GLY A 52 -9.24 -9.74 31.12
CA GLY A 52 -9.10 -8.59 30.25
C GLY A 52 -7.80 -8.58 29.45
N LEU A 53 -7.60 -7.47 28.75
CA LEU A 53 -6.31 -7.14 28.15
C LEU A 53 -5.33 -6.66 29.24
N PHE A 54 -5.84 -5.92 30.23
CA PHE A 54 -5.06 -5.40 31.34
C PHE A 54 -5.66 -5.85 32.66
N ALA A 55 -5.09 -6.88 33.28
CA ALA A 55 -5.64 -7.52 34.47
C ALA A 55 -7.06 -8.13 34.27
N GLY A 56 -8.14 -7.37 34.45
CA GLY A 56 -9.53 -7.83 34.32
C GLY A 56 -10.31 -7.13 33.20
N ALA A 57 -11.52 -7.58 32.91
CA ALA A 57 -12.47 -6.92 32.02
C ALA A 57 -13.90 -7.34 32.39
N GLN A 58 -14.90 -6.70 31.78
CA GLN A 58 -16.31 -7.09 31.94
C GLN A 58 -16.89 -7.64 30.64
N ARG A 59 -17.61 -8.77 30.74
CA ARG A 59 -18.29 -9.46 29.64
C ARG A 59 -19.76 -9.09 29.60
N PHE A 60 -20.16 -8.49 28.49
CA PHE A 60 -21.54 -8.17 28.16
C PHE A 60 -22.15 -9.28 27.29
N ASP A 61 -23.42 -9.62 27.54
CA ASP A 61 -24.12 -10.78 26.98
C ASP A 61 -24.95 -10.46 25.71
N GLY A 62 -25.05 -9.17 25.35
CA GLY A 62 -25.82 -8.72 24.19
C GLY A 62 -27.32 -8.73 24.40
N SER A 63 -27.80 -8.83 25.64
CA SER A 63 -29.23 -8.96 25.95
C SER A 63 -29.72 -7.88 26.92
N ASN A 64 -29.18 -7.83 28.14
CA ASN A 64 -29.74 -6.94 29.16
C ASN A 64 -28.75 -6.43 30.21
N ASP A 65 -27.48 -6.79 30.11
CA ASP A 65 -26.46 -6.28 31.02
C ASP A 65 -25.97 -4.89 30.60
N GLY A 66 -25.59 -4.10 31.60
CA GLY A 66 -25.29 -2.69 31.43
C GLY A 66 -24.70 -2.05 32.67
N ILE A 67 -23.87 -1.03 32.48
CA ILE A 67 -23.30 -0.21 33.56
C ILE A 67 -23.78 1.23 33.40
N VAL A 68 -24.07 1.90 34.51
CA VAL A 68 -24.50 3.29 34.56
C VAL A 68 -23.43 4.15 35.24
N LEU A 69 -22.91 5.13 34.52
CA LEU A 69 -22.00 6.13 35.09
C LEU A 69 -22.79 7.11 35.96
N GLN A 70 -22.42 7.24 37.23
CA GLN A 70 -23.16 8.04 38.20
C GLN A 70 -22.87 9.55 38.08
N ASP A 71 -21.67 9.92 37.63
CA ASP A 71 -21.36 11.30 37.28
C ASP A 71 -21.67 11.57 35.81
N LYS A 72 -22.82 12.21 35.58
CA LYS A 72 -23.21 12.66 34.25
C LYS A 72 -22.66 14.04 33.88
N THR A 73 -22.15 14.80 34.84
CA THR A 73 -21.81 16.22 34.63
C THR A 73 -20.62 16.40 33.69
N VAL A 74 -19.71 15.42 33.66
CA VAL A 74 -18.58 15.36 32.71
C VAL A 74 -19.03 15.29 31.24
N PHE A 75 -20.26 14.87 30.99
CA PHE A 75 -20.86 14.70 29.66
C PHE A 75 -21.83 15.83 29.26
N GLU A 76 -21.97 16.86 30.11
CA GLU A 76 -22.75 18.07 29.82
C GLU A 76 -21.93 19.03 28.96
N TRP A 77 -21.91 18.78 27.65
CA TRP A 77 -21.04 19.52 26.73
C TRP A 77 -21.76 20.65 26.00
N GLY A 78 -21.11 21.82 25.96
CA GLY A 78 -21.48 22.89 25.04
C GLY A 78 -21.17 22.56 23.57
N SER A 79 -21.68 23.38 22.65
CA SER A 79 -21.53 23.17 21.20
C SER A 79 -20.07 23.09 20.72
N ASN A 80 -19.15 23.80 21.38
CA ASN A 80 -17.72 23.83 21.02
C ASN A 80 -16.81 23.07 22.00
N ALA A 81 -17.39 22.25 22.88
CA ALA A 81 -16.60 21.46 23.82
C ALA A 81 -15.69 20.47 23.07
N SER A 82 -14.49 20.25 23.61
CA SER A 82 -13.56 19.21 23.16
C SER A 82 -13.49 18.11 24.19
N PHE A 83 -13.47 16.86 23.74
CA PHE A 83 -13.36 15.69 24.61
C PHE A 83 -12.75 14.51 23.87
N THR A 84 -12.34 13.51 24.64
CA THR A 84 -11.90 12.22 24.11
C THR A 84 -12.52 11.12 24.96
N ILE A 85 -13.00 10.06 24.33
CA ILE A 85 -13.42 8.82 25.00
C ILE A 85 -12.63 7.68 24.36
N GLU A 86 -12.03 6.82 25.17
CA GLU A 86 -11.32 5.62 24.70
C GLU A 86 -11.68 4.40 25.55
N PHE A 87 -11.59 3.22 24.93
CA PHE A 87 -11.76 1.92 25.58
C PHE A 87 -11.22 0.79 24.70
N TRP A 88 -11.02 -0.37 25.31
CA TRP A 88 -10.65 -1.60 24.63
C TRP A 88 -11.83 -2.56 24.54
N VAL A 89 -11.97 -3.23 23.40
CA VAL A 89 -13.02 -4.21 23.15
C VAL A 89 -12.51 -5.49 22.54
N GLN A 90 -13.18 -6.60 22.84
CA GLN A 90 -13.00 -7.87 22.14
C GLN A 90 -14.36 -8.53 21.90
N THR A 91 -14.66 -8.88 20.65
CA THR A 91 -15.90 -9.59 20.33
C THR A 91 -15.75 -10.49 19.11
N THR A 92 -16.59 -11.53 19.05
CA THR A 92 -16.86 -12.32 17.84
C THR A 92 -18.32 -12.21 17.41
N ALA A 93 -19.11 -11.41 18.13
CA ALA A 93 -20.53 -11.30 17.91
C ALA A 93 -20.80 -10.53 16.62
N SER A 94 -21.80 -10.99 15.88
CA SER A 94 -22.42 -10.28 14.77
C SER A 94 -23.88 -10.02 15.13
N SER A 95 -24.34 -8.80 15.00
CA SER A 95 -25.72 -8.42 15.35
C SER A 95 -26.48 -7.93 14.10
N GLY A 96 -27.80 -8.16 14.08
CA GLY A 96 -28.69 -7.55 13.09
C GLY A 96 -28.91 -6.04 13.30
N SER A 97 -28.45 -5.50 14.43
CA SER A 97 -28.55 -4.12 14.87
C SER A 97 -27.16 -3.56 15.24
N ASN A 98 -27.08 -2.25 15.46
CA ASN A 98 -25.90 -1.64 16.05
C ASN A 98 -25.72 -2.09 17.50
N GLN A 99 -24.49 -2.17 17.97
CA GLN A 99 -24.14 -2.51 19.35
C GLN A 99 -23.50 -1.31 20.03
N VAL A 100 -24.08 -0.82 21.12
CA VAL A 100 -23.62 0.39 21.82
C VAL A 100 -22.74 -0.01 22.97
N ILE A 101 -21.49 0.47 22.94
CA ILE A 101 -20.51 0.24 24.00
C ILE A 101 -20.62 1.35 25.04
N MET A 102 -20.77 2.60 24.62
CA MET A 102 -21.01 3.74 25.50
C MET A 102 -21.93 4.74 24.82
N GLY A 103 -22.90 5.30 25.54
CA GLY A 103 -23.80 6.27 24.93
C GLY A 103 -24.78 6.94 25.88
N ARG A 104 -25.58 7.84 25.29
CA ARG A 104 -26.63 8.62 25.96
C ARG A 104 -27.72 9.01 24.97
N THR A 105 -28.97 8.75 25.34
CA THR A 105 -30.15 9.25 24.64
C THR A 105 -30.98 10.11 25.59
N ALA A 106 -31.21 11.37 25.23
CA ALA A 106 -31.91 12.30 26.10
C ALA A 106 -33.40 11.95 26.26
N THR A 107 -33.94 12.32 27.42
CA THR A 107 -35.37 12.24 27.74
C THR A 107 -36.09 13.57 27.69
N ASP A 108 -35.30 14.62 27.68
CA ASP A 108 -35.66 16.02 27.83
C ASP A 108 -35.35 16.85 26.58
N THR A 109 -34.58 16.30 25.63
CA THR A 109 -34.22 16.92 24.35
C THR A 109 -34.13 15.88 23.24
N ASP A 110 -33.84 16.29 22.00
CA ASP A 110 -33.58 15.39 20.87
C ASP A 110 -32.12 14.89 20.80
N MET A 111 -31.30 15.18 21.82
CA MET A 111 -29.88 14.80 21.84
C MET A 111 -29.71 13.27 21.89
N THR A 112 -28.82 12.74 21.06
CA THR A 112 -28.37 11.35 21.16
C THR A 112 -26.92 11.23 20.69
N TRP A 113 -26.12 10.50 21.45
CA TRP A 113 -24.81 10.07 21.00
C TRP A 113 -24.48 8.67 21.51
N TRP A 114 -23.68 7.96 20.73
CA TRP A 114 -23.17 6.65 21.12
C TRP A 114 -21.91 6.28 20.33
N ILE A 115 -21.09 5.46 20.97
CA ILE A 115 -19.90 4.85 20.41
C ILE A 115 -20.09 3.34 20.49
N GLY A 116 -19.80 2.63 19.41
CA GLY A 116 -20.18 1.24 19.31
C GLY A 116 -19.71 0.57 18.04
N LEU A 117 -20.41 -0.50 17.70
CA LEU A 117 -20.25 -1.22 16.44
C LEU A 117 -21.52 -1.06 15.60
N ASP A 118 -21.38 -0.88 14.29
CA ASP A 118 -22.51 -1.06 13.37
C ASP A 118 -22.90 -2.54 13.24
N LYS A 119 -24.02 -2.80 12.56
CA LYS A 119 -24.50 -4.15 12.22
C LYS A 119 -23.48 -5.04 11.47
N SER A 120 -22.43 -4.46 10.87
CA SER A 120 -21.37 -5.20 10.19
C SER A 120 -20.21 -5.57 11.11
N GLY A 121 -20.24 -5.10 12.37
CA GLY A 121 -19.16 -5.23 13.34
C GLY A 121 -18.08 -4.15 13.22
N SER A 122 -18.36 -3.04 12.52
CA SER A 122 -17.37 -1.96 12.33
C SER A 122 -17.52 -0.85 13.36
N ALA A 123 -16.42 -0.25 13.81
CA ALA A 123 -16.44 0.85 14.78
C ALA A 123 -17.26 2.06 14.28
N VAL A 124 -18.13 2.61 15.13
CA VAL A 124 -18.98 3.76 14.79
C VAL A 124 -19.04 4.76 15.93
N PHE A 125 -19.06 6.04 15.55
CA PHE A 125 -19.42 7.15 16.42
C PHE A 125 -20.60 7.92 15.85
N SER A 126 -21.71 7.96 16.58
CA SER A 126 -22.90 8.75 16.28
C SER A 126 -22.99 9.91 17.26
N PHE A 127 -23.12 11.14 16.74
CA PHE A 127 -23.05 12.34 17.57
C PHE A 127 -24.03 13.41 17.09
N PHE A 128 -25.21 13.49 17.72
CA PHE A 128 -26.30 14.43 17.42
C PHE A 128 -26.59 15.33 18.64
N ASP A 129 -26.67 16.63 18.39
CA ASP A 129 -26.97 17.64 19.42
C ASP A 129 -28.45 17.65 19.83
N ASN A 130 -28.79 18.50 20.79
CA ASN A 130 -30.14 18.69 21.32
C ASN A 130 -31.19 19.19 20.31
N GLN A 131 -30.81 19.45 19.05
CA GLN A 131 -31.67 19.82 17.93
C GLN A 131 -31.66 18.75 16.82
N ASN A 132 -31.16 17.55 17.13
CA ASN A 132 -30.98 16.45 16.18
C ASN A 132 -30.13 16.85 14.96
N LYS A 133 -29.10 17.69 15.16
CA LYS A 133 -28.11 18.02 14.15
C LYS A 133 -26.81 17.31 14.49
N GLY A 134 -26.27 16.57 13.52
CA GLY A 134 -25.12 15.73 13.77
C GLY A 134 -24.76 14.83 12.61
N THR A 135 -23.88 13.88 12.90
CA THR A 135 -23.33 12.95 11.92
C THR A 135 -23.05 11.59 12.55
N VAL A 136 -22.87 10.58 11.69
CA VAL A 136 -22.38 9.26 12.03
C VAL A 136 -21.10 9.03 11.22
N ILE A 137 -20.04 8.57 11.89
CA ILE A 137 -18.73 8.36 11.26
C ILE A 137 -18.15 6.98 11.60
N GLY A 138 -17.27 6.46 10.73
CA GLY A 138 -16.53 5.19 10.89
C GLY A 138 -17.21 3.93 10.33
N ASN A 139 -18.50 4.02 9.97
CA ASN A 139 -19.30 2.86 9.56
C ASN A 139 -18.73 2.11 8.34
N GLY A 140 -18.59 0.79 8.47
CA GLY A 140 -18.10 -0.09 7.40
C GLY A 140 -16.59 -0.08 7.13
N GLU A 141 -15.81 0.77 7.81
CA GLU A 141 -14.38 0.97 7.51
C GLU A 141 -13.45 0.02 8.27
N SER A 142 -13.85 -0.47 9.45
CA SER A 142 -12.96 -1.25 10.34
C SER A 142 -13.72 -2.27 11.17
N LYS A 143 -13.80 -3.51 10.66
CA LYS A 143 -14.43 -4.64 11.34
C LYS A 143 -13.62 -5.11 12.54
N LEU A 144 -14.27 -5.22 13.70
CA LEU A 144 -13.64 -5.53 14.99
C LEU A 144 -14.13 -6.86 15.60
N ASN A 145 -15.01 -7.59 14.92
CA ASN A 145 -15.59 -8.84 15.41
C ASN A 145 -14.73 -10.08 15.04
N ASP A 146 -13.41 -9.96 15.12
CA ASP A 146 -12.44 -11.00 14.78
C ASP A 146 -11.94 -11.81 16.00
N GLY A 147 -12.47 -11.50 17.19
CA GLY A 147 -12.06 -12.13 18.45
C GLY A 147 -10.75 -11.60 19.04
N LYS A 148 -10.16 -10.54 18.49
CA LYS A 148 -8.98 -9.88 19.06
C LYS A 148 -9.38 -8.63 19.85
N TRP A 149 -8.46 -8.15 20.66
CA TRP A 149 -8.60 -6.86 21.34
C TRP A 149 -8.32 -5.73 20.37
N HIS A 150 -9.24 -4.76 20.35
CA HIS A 150 -9.14 -3.53 19.58
C HIS A 150 -9.30 -2.31 20.48
N HIS A 151 -8.56 -1.26 20.17
CA HIS A 151 -8.64 0.03 20.87
C HIS A 151 -9.51 0.99 20.06
N ILE A 152 -10.61 1.46 20.63
CA ILE A 152 -11.46 2.47 20.00
C ILE A 152 -11.26 3.78 20.74
N VAL A 153 -11.00 4.85 19.98
CA VAL A 153 -10.96 6.22 20.51
C VAL A 153 -11.85 7.11 19.67
N VAL A 154 -12.67 7.93 20.31
CA VAL A 154 -13.35 9.05 19.66
C VAL A 154 -12.79 10.35 20.19
N VAL A 155 -12.46 11.27 19.28
CA VAL A 155 -11.95 12.60 19.62
C VAL A 155 -12.87 13.64 19.02
N ARG A 156 -13.36 14.55 19.86
CA ARG A 156 -13.98 15.79 19.43
C ARG A 156 -13.02 16.94 19.66
N ASP A 157 -12.63 17.60 18.57
CA ASP A 157 -12.00 18.91 18.59
C ASP A 157 -13.08 19.95 18.26
N GLY A 158 -13.69 20.51 19.30
CA GLY A 158 -14.77 21.46 19.17
C GLY A 158 -14.33 22.83 18.66
N ILE A 159 -13.03 23.16 18.74
CA ILE A 159 -12.48 24.43 18.24
C ILE A 159 -12.34 24.37 16.72
N ASN A 160 -11.85 23.25 16.19
CA ASN A 160 -11.68 23.04 14.74
C ASN A 160 -12.88 22.34 14.08
N GLU A 161 -13.97 22.12 14.83
CA GLU A 161 -15.22 21.51 14.37
C GLU A 161 -15.02 20.10 13.81
N ARG A 162 -14.10 19.31 14.40
CA ARG A 162 -13.78 17.94 13.93
C ARG A 162 -14.26 16.88 14.91
N ASN A 163 -14.91 15.85 14.37
CA ASN A 163 -15.15 14.58 15.05
C ASN A 163 -14.29 13.50 14.39
N LYS A 164 -13.55 12.74 15.18
CA LYS A 164 -12.68 11.67 14.73
C LYS A 164 -12.99 10.38 15.46
N ILE A 165 -12.80 9.26 14.76
CA ILE A 165 -12.78 7.93 15.36
C ILE A 165 -11.50 7.21 14.93
N TYR A 166 -10.89 6.52 15.88
CA TYR A 166 -9.66 5.77 15.73
C TYR A 166 -9.91 4.30 16.08
N VAL A 167 -9.24 3.43 15.34
CA VAL A 167 -9.13 2.01 15.66
C VAL A 167 -7.65 1.66 15.68
N ASP A 168 -7.20 1.05 16.78
CA ASP A 168 -5.82 0.57 16.95
C ASP A 168 -4.77 1.66 16.70
N GLY A 169 -5.06 2.87 17.18
CA GLY A 169 -4.22 4.05 17.03
C GLY A 169 -4.26 4.73 15.65
N TYR A 170 -5.01 4.23 14.67
CA TYR A 170 -5.15 4.83 13.33
C TYR A 170 -6.53 5.48 13.16
N THR A 171 -6.59 6.65 12.52
CA THR A 171 -7.87 7.30 12.20
C THR A 171 -8.64 6.44 11.19
N THR A 172 -9.93 6.21 11.42
CA THR A 172 -10.82 5.54 10.46
C THR A 172 -11.79 6.52 9.81
N ALA A 173 -12.15 7.59 10.52
CA ALA A 173 -12.89 8.71 9.96
C ALA A 173 -12.54 10.03 10.67
N ASN A 174 -12.56 11.13 9.92
CA ASN A 174 -12.29 12.48 10.42
C ASN A 174 -13.18 13.50 9.70
N PHE A 175 -14.31 13.85 10.31
CA PHE A 175 -15.37 14.63 9.67
C PHE A 175 -15.50 16.02 10.28
N LYS A 176 -15.74 17.03 9.43
CA LYS A 176 -16.02 18.40 9.87
C LYS A 176 -17.52 18.56 10.10
N GLN A 177 -17.94 18.90 11.31
CA GLN A 177 -19.33 19.14 11.66
C GLN A 177 -19.45 20.32 12.62
N VAL A 178 -20.20 21.34 12.18
CA VAL A 178 -20.57 22.49 13.00
C VAL A 178 -21.80 22.12 13.81
N TYR A 179 -21.78 22.41 15.10
CA TYR A 179 -22.91 22.21 16.00
C TYR A 179 -23.37 23.54 16.55
N THR A 180 -24.68 23.77 16.55
CA THR A 180 -25.31 24.96 17.14
C THR A 180 -26.06 24.62 18.42
N GLY A 181 -26.42 23.35 18.62
CA GLY A 181 -26.99 22.84 19.86
C GLY A 181 -25.94 22.39 20.88
N THR A 182 -26.40 22.13 22.10
CA THR A 182 -25.60 21.54 23.18
C THR A 182 -25.82 20.02 23.25
N PHE A 183 -25.03 19.35 24.08
CA PHE A 183 -25.18 17.92 24.40
C PHE A 183 -25.52 17.72 25.87
N GLU A 184 -26.20 18.71 26.45
CA GLU A 184 -26.67 18.70 27.83
C GLU A 184 -27.99 17.93 27.95
N SER A 185 -28.17 17.20 29.06
CA SER A 185 -29.38 16.43 29.35
C SER A 185 -29.45 16.02 30.82
N ILE A 186 -30.62 15.61 31.31
CA ILE A 186 -30.74 14.94 32.62
C ILE A 186 -30.52 13.42 32.55
N SER A 187 -30.51 12.81 31.35
CA SER A 187 -30.47 11.36 31.16
C SER A 187 -29.11 10.76 31.55
N GLN A 188 -29.08 9.47 31.88
CA GLN A 188 -27.87 8.77 32.30
C GLN A 188 -26.95 8.43 31.13
N VAL A 189 -25.66 8.23 31.42
CA VAL A 189 -24.66 7.70 30.47
C VAL A 189 -24.42 6.24 30.79
N THR A 190 -24.49 5.40 29.76
CA THR A 190 -24.53 3.94 29.91
C THR A 190 -23.38 3.28 29.17
N LEU A 191 -22.90 2.16 29.72
CA LEU A 191 -22.01 1.22 29.04
C LEU A 191 -22.76 -0.06 28.70
N GLY A 192 -22.55 -0.57 27.48
CA GLY A 192 -23.11 -1.84 26.99
C GLY A 192 -24.51 -1.77 26.39
N TYR A 193 -25.18 -0.61 26.44
CA TYR A 193 -26.50 -0.40 25.84
C TYR A 193 -26.80 1.09 25.64
N LEU A 194 -27.88 1.39 24.92
CA LEU A 194 -28.43 2.75 24.80
C LEU A 194 -29.87 2.79 25.30
N ASP A 195 -30.14 3.67 26.26
CA ASP A 195 -31.49 3.89 26.79
C ASP A 195 -32.49 4.22 25.66
N LYS A 196 -33.72 3.69 25.78
CA LYS A 196 -34.81 3.82 24.79
C LYS A 196 -34.59 3.18 23.41
N HIS A 197 -33.47 2.50 23.19
CA HIS A 197 -33.21 1.78 21.93
C HIS A 197 -33.02 0.28 22.18
N ALA A 198 -34.13 -0.47 22.15
CA ALA A 198 -34.11 -1.91 22.32
C ALA A 198 -33.25 -2.60 21.25
N GLY A 199 -32.51 -3.63 21.65
CA GLY A 199 -31.67 -4.43 20.75
C GLY A 199 -30.34 -3.77 20.39
N THR A 200 -29.88 -2.76 21.13
CA THR A 200 -28.57 -2.13 20.94
C THR A 200 -27.49 -2.68 21.86
N ASN A 201 -27.76 -3.78 22.56
CA ASN A 201 -26.89 -4.32 23.59
C ASN A 201 -25.55 -4.82 23.00
N TYR A 202 -24.46 -4.46 23.66
CA TYR A 202 -23.13 -4.92 23.33
C TYR A 202 -22.96 -6.38 23.76
N ASN A 203 -22.33 -7.19 22.90
CA ASN A 203 -21.96 -8.56 23.19
C ASN A 203 -20.46 -8.69 22.99
N GLY A 204 -19.70 -8.83 24.07
CA GLY A 204 -18.24 -8.82 24.02
C GLY A 204 -17.61 -8.48 25.36
N LEU A 205 -16.30 -8.31 25.35
CA LEU A 205 -15.52 -7.82 26.47
C LEU A 205 -15.26 -6.32 26.31
N LEU A 206 -15.37 -5.58 27.41
CA LEU A 206 -15.00 -4.17 27.52
C LEU A 206 -13.97 -4.00 28.64
N ASP A 207 -12.96 -3.20 28.38
CA ASP A 207 -11.83 -2.96 29.27
C ASP A 207 -11.37 -1.50 29.15
N GLU A 208 -10.82 -0.95 30.23
CA GLU A 208 -10.15 0.37 30.28
C GLU A 208 -10.95 1.56 29.70
N VAL A 209 -12.13 1.86 30.24
CA VAL A 209 -12.93 3.01 29.79
C VAL A 209 -12.38 4.32 30.36
N MET A 210 -11.98 5.24 29.50
CA MET A 210 -11.38 6.52 29.89
C MET A 210 -12.06 7.70 29.18
N VAL A 211 -12.20 8.81 29.92
CA VAL A 211 -12.84 10.04 29.43
C VAL A 211 -11.96 11.24 29.74
N TYR A 212 -11.76 12.11 28.76
CA TYR A 212 -10.97 13.33 28.84
C TYR A 212 -11.81 14.55 28.47
N GLN A 213 -11.55 15.67 29.13
CA GLN A 213 -12.16 16.96 28.80
C GLN A 213 -11.32 17.77 27.79
N ARG A 214 -10.61 17.06 26.91
CA ARG A 214 -9.82 17.64 25.82
C ARG A 214 -9.74 16.66 24.65
N ASN A 215 -9.42 17.19 23.48
CA ASN A 215 -8.99 16.38 22.34
C ASN A 215 -7.57 15.87 22.57
N LEU A 216 -7.36 14.56 22.36
CA LEU A 216 -6.03 13.98 22.22
C LEU A 216 -5.48 14.23 20.82
N SER A 217 -4.17 14.46 20.70
CA SER A 217 -3.48 14.54 19.41
C SER A 217 -3.30 13.16 18.76
N GLU A 218 -2.90 13.10 17.48
CA GLU A 218 -2.64 11.84 16.78
C GLU A 218 -1.51 11.05 17.46
N VAL A 219 -0.46 11.77 17.89
CA VAL A 219 0.67 11.21 18.65
C VAL A 219 0.21 10.62 19.97
N GLU A 220 -0.67 11.31 20.69
CA GLU A 220 -1.17 10.84 21.97
C GLU A 220 -1.98 9.55 21.78
N VAL A 221 -2.98 9.55 20.88
CA VAL A 221 -3.80 8.36 20.57
C VAL A 221 -2.94 7.18 20.13
N ARG A 222 -1.93 7.42 19.27
CA ARG A 222 -0.98 6.40 18.85
C ARG A 222 -0.21 5.82 20.04
N ALA A 223 0.25 6.68 20.94
CA ALA A 223 0.98 6.26 22.13
C ALA A 223 0.09 5.47 23.11
N ARG A 224 -1.21 5.80 23.20
CA ARG A 224 -2.20 5.03 24.01
C ARG A 224 -2.30 3.59 23.53
N TYR A 225 -2.37 3.38 22.21
CA TYR A 225 -2.42 2.05 21.61
C TYR A 225 -1.08 1.31 21.76
N ASN A 226 0.02 1.91 21.30
CA ASN A 226 1.32 1.24 21.23
C ASN A 226 1.91 0.84 22.60
N ASN A 227 1.60 1.61 23.66
CA ASN A 227 2.13 1.35 25.00
C ASN A 227 1.14 0.64 25.93
N GLY A 228 -0.17 0.60 25.59
CA GLY A 228 -1.23 0.02 26.41
C GLY A 228 -1.16 0.46 27.88
N ALA A 229 -1.32 -0.49 28.81
CA ALA A 229 -1.20 -0.31 30.27
C ALA A 229 0.05 0.43 30.74
N GLY A 230 1.16 0.42 29.99
CA GLY A 230 2.36 1.19 30.33
C GLY A 230 2.17 2.71 30.24
N SER A 231 1.05 3.15 29.64
CA SER A 231 0.64 4.56 29.55
C SER A 231 -0.59 4.90 30.41
N TYR A 232 -1.19 3.91 31.08
CA TYR A 232 -2.43 4.09 31.86
C TYR A 232 -2.08 4.34 33.33
N CYS A 233 -3.01 4.97 34.06
CA CYS A 233 -2.79 5.25 35.48
C CYS A 233 -3.04 4.01 36.34
N GLY A 234 -2.43 3.98 37.54
CA GLY A 234 -2.67 2.91 38.51
C GLY A 234 -1.40 2.17 38.92
N THR A 235 -1.53 1.38 39.98
CA THR A 235 -0.42 0.63 40.59
C THR A 235 -0.42 -0.84 40.21
N GLU A 236 -1.39 -1.27 39.40
CA GLU A 236 -1.57 -2.67 39.04
C GLU A 236 -0.51 -3.13 38.05
N GLN A 237 0.12 -4.25 38.40
CA GLN A 237 1.16 -4.85 37.58
C GLN A 237 0.51 -5.74 36.52
N VAL A 238 0.81 -5.47 35.26
CA VAL A 238 0.23 -6.15 34.09
C VAL A 238 1.35 -6.83 33.32
N ALA A 239 1.23 -8.14 33.12
CA ALA A 239 2.19 -8.93 32.35
C ALA A 239 2.28 -8.40 30.91
N PRO A 240 3.44 -8.48 30.24
CA PRO A 240 3.58 -7.97 28.89
C PRO A 240 2.73 -8.73 27.88
N THR A 241 2.19 -8.04 26.87
CA THR A 241 1.58 -8.64 25.68
C THR A 241 2.20 -8.03 24.44
N LEU A 242 2.68 -8.87 23.51
CA LEU A 242 3.31 -8.41 22.26
C LEU A 242 2.25 -8.00 21.23
N MET A 243 2.44 -6.83 20.61
CA MET A 243 1.48 -6.19 19.69
C MET A 243 1.98 -6.10 18.25
N SER A 244 3.29 -6.14 18.03
CA SER A 244 3.90 -5.98 16.70
C SER A 244 3.96 -7.27 15.89
N GLU A 245 3.81 -7.20 14.58
CA GLU A 245 4.10 -8.33 13.66
C GLU A 245 5.57 -8.32 13.22
N PRO A 246 6.25 -9.48 13.12
CA PRO A 246 7.68 -9.52 12.83
C PRO A 246 7.99 -9.36 11.34
N VAL A 247 9.10 -8.67 11.03
CA VAL A 247 9.68 -8.66 9.69
C VAL A 247 10.35 -10.02 9.45
N THR A 248 9.83 -10.81 8.52
CA THR A 248 10.24 -12.22 8.31
C THR A 248 11.15 -12.43 7.10
N TYR A 249 11.76 -11.37 6.59
CA TYR A 249 12.67 -11.41 5.45
C TYR A 249 13.93 -10.58 5.74
N GLY A 250 15.04 -10.97 5.10
CA GLY A 250 16.31 -10.27 5.16
C GLY A 250 17.13 -10.53 3.91
N VAL A 251 18.25 -9.82 3.76
CA VAL A 251 19.09 -9.90 2.57
C VAL A 251 20.54 -9.87 2.99
N VAL A 252 21.36 -10.78 2.46
CA VAL A 252 22.78 -10.87 2.81
C VAL A 252 23.47 -9.52 2.68
N GLY A 253 24.18 -9.11 3.74
CA GLY A 253 24.90 -7.84 3.80
C GLY A 253 24.04 -6.60 4.05
N GLN A 254 22.71 -6.72 4.06
CA GLN A 254 21.79 -5.60 4.30
C GLN A 254 21.39 -5.49 5.77
N GLN A 255 21.17 -4.27 6.25
CA GLN A 255 20.67 -4.06 7.61
C GLN A 255 19.20 -4.46 7.71
N TYR A 256 18.93 -5.44 8.54
CA TYR A 256 17.60 -5.83 9.01
C TYR A 256 17.22 -4.99 10.24
N LEU A 257 16.01 -4.42 10.20
CA LEU A 257 15.40 -3.65 11.27
C LEU A 257 14.03 -4.23 11.63
N TYR A 258 13.75 -4.36 12.92
CA TYR A 258 12.41 -4.70 13.40
C TYR A 258 12.13 -4.04 14.76
N GLN A 259 11.05 -3.26 14.85
CA GLN A 259 10.62 -2.60 16.07
C GLN A 259 9.60 -3.46 16.81
N VAL A 260 10.02 -4.11 17.89
CA VAL A 260 9.13 -4.89 18.75
C VAL A 260 8.28 -3.94 19.60
N GLN A 261 6.97 -4.19 19.65
CA GLN A 261 6.03 -3.44 20.49
C GLN A 261 5.34 -4.40 21.45
N ALA A 262 5.25 -4.00 22.72
CA ALA A 262 4.53 -4.73 23.75
C ALA A 262 3.88 -3.77 24.75
N THR A 263 2.69 -4.15 25.22
CA THR A 263 2.05 -3.52 26.38
C THR A 263 2.63 -4.10 27.68
N GLY A 264 2.28 -3.50 28.83
CA GLY A 264 2.60 -4.03 30.16
C GLY A 264 2.95 -2.93 31.16
N ASN A 265 2.71 -3.19 32.45
CA ASN A 265 3.04 -2.28 33.55
C ASN A 265 3.76 -3.05 34.68
N PRO A 266 4.99 -2.68 35.09
CA PRO A 266 5.86 -1.65 34.51
C PRO A 266 6.19 -1.90 33.03
N ARG A 267 6.63 -0.87 32.32
CA ARG A 267 7.01 -0.99 30.89
C ARG A 267 7.95 -2.19 30.69
N PRO A 268 7.67 -3.09 29.73
CA PRO A 268 8.50 -4.28 29.51
C PRO A 268 9.91 -3.91 29.04
N ALA A 269 10.89 -4.71 29.46
CA ALA A 269 12.21 -4.77 28.86
C ALA A 269 12.25 -5.87 27.79
N PHE A 270 12.95 -5.63 26.68
CA PHE A 270 13.03 -6.53 25.54
C PHE A 270 14.36 -7.29 25.48
N THR A 271 14.31 -8.57 25.14
CA THR A 271 15.50 -9.42 25.01
C THR A 271 15.36 -10.41 23.84
N LEU A 272 16.50 -10.85 23.30
CA LEU A 272 16.57 -11.94 22.33
C LEU A 272 16.98 -13.22 23.06
N VAL A 273 16.16 -14.27 22.95
CA VAL A 273 16.39 -15.53 23.68
C VAL A 273 17.35 -16.46 22.92
N SER A 274 17.25 -16.51 21.59
CA SER A 274 18.12 -17.30 20.72
C SER A 274 18.31 -16.61 19.37
N PRO A 275 19.10 -15.51 19.32
CA PRO A 275 19.28 -14.75 18.09
C PRO A 275 20.30 -15.38 17.12
N PRO A 276 20.16 -15.12 15.81
CA PRO A 276 21.23 -15.30 14.84
C PRO A 276 22.50 -14.53 15.23
N ALA A 277 23.67 -15.01 14.79
CA ALA A 277 24.93 -14.34 15.06
C ALA A 277 24.92 -12.88 14.57
N GLY A 278 25.33 -11.96 15.44
CA GLY A 278 25.39 -10.51 15.16
C GLY A 278 24.06 -9.77 15.31
N MET A 279 22.95 -10.44 15.63
CA MET A 279 21.67 -9.77 15.90
C MET A 279 21.64 -9.21 17.33
N SER A 280 21.10 -8.00 17.47
CA SER A 280 20.98 -7.29 18.75
C SER A 280 19.60 -6.66 18.91
N ILE A 281 19.20 -6.37 20.14
CA ILE A 281 17.96 -5.66 20.48
C ILE A 281 18.23 -4.58 21.53
N ASN A 282 17.61 -3.41 21.38
CA ASN A 282 17.60 -2.39 22.42
C ASN A 282 16.59 -2.78 23.51
N ALA A 283 17.06 -2.99 24.74
CA ALA A 283 16.22 -3.49 25.82
C ALA A 283 15.09 -2.53 26.24
N SER A 284 15.23 -1.23 26.00
CA SER A 284 14.24 -0.22 26.40
C SER A 284 13.29 0.14 25.27
N THR A 285 13.75 0.08 24.02
CA THR A 285 12.92 0.46 22.87
C THR A 285 12.31 -0.74 22.17
N GLY A 286 12.95 -1.91 22.16
CA GLY A 286 12.53 -3.07 21.37
C GLY A 286 13.07 -3.10 19.94
N GLU A 287 13.94 -2.15 19.57
CA GLU A 287 14.54 -2.07 18.23
C GLU A 287 15.55 -3.20 18.02
N ILE A 288 15.30 -4.07 17.03
CA ILE A 288 16.21 -5.13 16.59
C ILE A 288 17.05 -4.65 15.41
N LYS A 289 18.36 -4.92 15.47
CA LYS A 289 19.32 -4.68 14.38
C LYS A 289 20.10 -5.94 14.07
N TRP A 290 20.26 -6.25 12.78
CA TRP A 290 21.05 -7.38 12.32
C TRP A 290 21.56 -7.17 10.90
N VAL A 291 22.73 -7.73 10.56
CA VAL A 291 23.21 -7.83 9.17
C VAL A 291 23.50 -9.31 8.89
N PRO A 292 22.67 -10.00 8.09
CA PRO A 292 22.87 -11.42 7.83
C PRO A 292 24.08 -11.64 6.93
N ALA A 293 24.92 -12.62 7.28
CA ALA A 293 26.13 -12.95 6.53
C ALA A 293 25.92 -14.04 5.46
N ALA A 294 24.79 -14.72 5.46
CA ALA A 294 24.50 -15.83 4.56
C ALA A 294 22.99 -15.97 4.31
N THR A 295 22.63 -16.58 3.18
CA THR A 295 21.25 -16.94 2.87
C THR A 295 20.75 -18.07 3.76
N GLY A 296 19.43 -18.21 3.87
CA GLY A 296 18.80 -19.30 4.60
C GLY A 296 17.64 -18.87 5.48
N LYS A 297 17.27 -19.74 6.42
CA LYS A 297 16.18 -19.50 7.37
C LYS A 297 16.75 -19.38 8.77
N PHE A 298 16.49 -18.25 9.41
CA PHE A 298 17.06 -17.89 10.70
C PHE A 298 15.93 -17.74 11.72
N PRO A 299 15.76 -18.69 12.66
CA PRO A 299 14.77 -18.55 13.72
C PRO A 299 15.16 -17.43 14.68
N VAL A 300 14.17 -16.64 15.09
CA VAL A 300 14.32 -15.57 16.07
C VAL A 300 13.26 -15.73 17.15
N LYS A 301 13.69 -15.57 18.41
CA LYS A 301 12.82 -15.56 19.57
C LYS A 301 13.04 -14.28 20.36
N VAL A 302 12.00 -13.46 20.44
CA VAL A 302 11.97 -12.22 21.21
C VAL A 302 11.16 -12.42 22.48
N GLN A 303 11.60 -11.82 23.58
CA GLN A 303 10.88 -11.81 24.85
C GLN A 303 10.70 -10.37 25.35
N ALA A 304 9.47 -10.03 25.75
CA ALA A 304 9.16 -8.83 26.52
C ALA A 304 8.87 -9.24 27.97
N LYS A 305 9.52 -8.60 28.95
CA LYS A 305 9.45 -9.00 30.36
C LYS A 305 9.36 -7.81 31.31
N ASN A 306 8.52 -7.91 32.34
CA ASN A 306 8.50 -6.99 33.48
C ASN A 306 8.32 -7.79 34.79
N SER A 307 8.05 -7.10 35.91
CA SER A 307 7.86 -7.76 37.21
C SER A 307 6.57 -8.58 37.31
N ALA A 308 5.60 -8.34 36.43
CA ALA A 308 4.31 -9.01 36.41
C ALA A 308 4.34 -10.32 35.60
N GLY A 309 5.23 -10.44 34.61
CA GLY A 309 5.34 -11.62 33.76
C GLY A 309 6.20 -11.40 32.52
N GLN A 310 6.00 -12.26 31.52
CA GLN A 310 6.68 -12.20 30.23
C GLN A 310 5.78 -12.67 29.09
N ALA A 311 6.02 -12.15 27.88
CA ALA A 311 5.48 -12.66 26.63
C ALA A 311 6.60 -12.92 25.63
N GLU A 312 6.36 -13.84 24.70
CA GLU A 312 7.35 -14.28 23.71
C GLU A 312 6.76 -14.27 22.29
N GLN A 313 7.58 -13.89 21.32
CA GLN A 313 7.28 -13.99 19.90
C GLN A 313 8.34 -14.85 19.21
N ASN A 314 7.89 -15.85 18.46
CA ASN A 314 8.75 -16.72 17.68
C ASN A 314 8.46 -16.53 16.19
N TYR A 315 9.49 -16.33 15.39
CA TYR A 315 9.36 -16.21 13.93
C TYR A 315 10.64 -16.66 13.23
N THR A 316 10.60 -16.75 11.90
CA THR A 316 11.76 -17.11 11.08
C THR A 316 11.99 -16.04 10.03
N ILE A 317 13.22 -15.55 9.95
CA ILE A 317 13.66 -14.64 8.88
C ILE A 317 14.18 -15.47 7.72
N THR A 318 13.61 -15.28 6.53
CA THR A 318 14.12 -15.85 5.29
C THR A 318 15.08 -14.87 4.64
N VAL A 319 16.36 -15.21 4.58
CA VAL A 319 17.42 -14.38 3.99
C VAL A 319 17.73 -14.82 2.57
N LYS A 320 17.66 -13.87 1.63
CA LYS A 320 18.02 -14.04 0.21
C LYS A 320 19.37 -13.40 -0.11
N ASP A 321 19.94 -13.75 -1.27
CA ASP A 321 21.13 -13.11 -1.81
C ASP A 321 20.85 -11.65 -2.22
N SER A 322 21.88 -10.82 -2.20
CA SER A 322 21.85 -9.46 -2.78
C SER A 322 22.17 -9.51 -4.28
N ILE A 323 21.61 -8.60 -5.07
CA ILE A 323 21.91 -8.44 -6.52
C ILE A 323 23.14 -7.57 -6.80
N GLY A 324 24.09 -7.51 -5.85
CA GLY A 324 25.33 -6.74 -5.97
C GLY A 324 25.32 -5.39 -5.24
N GLU A 325 24.16 -4.97 -4.73
CA GLU A 325 24.01 -3.83 -3.83
C GLU A 325 24.65 -4.15 -2.47
N LYS A 326 25.64 -3.36 -2.05
CA LYS A 326 26.46 -3.69 -0.86
C LYS A 326 25.78 -3.41 0.47
N PHE A 327 24.96 -2.35 0.59
CA PHE A 327 24.40 -1.95 1.89
C PHE A 327 23.22 -0.96 1.81
N GLY A 328 22.23 -1.14 2.70
CA GLY A 328 21.09 -0.27 2.97
C GLY A 328 19.88 -0.34 2.03
N MET A 329 19.88 -1.13 0.95
CA MET A 329 18.73 -1.22 0.04
C MET A 329 17.66 -2.16 0.60
N VAL A 330 16.42 -1.66 0.66
CA VAL A 330 15.29 -2.36 1.27
C VAL A 330 14.22 -2.70 0.25
N HIS A 331 13.96 -1.81 -0.71
CA HIS A 331 13.04 -2.08 -1.81
C HIS A 331 13.69 -1.79 -3.15
N HIS A 332 13.32 -2.59 -4.14
CA HIS A 332 13.66 -2.38 -5.54
C HIS A 332 12.57 -3.00 -6.42
N TRP A 333 11.72 -2.12 -6.93
CA TRP A 333 10.79 -2.42 -8.01
C TRP A 333 11.49 -2.05 -9.32
N MET A 334 11.97 -3.07 -10.03
CA MET A 334 12.58 -2.89 -11.36
C MET A 334 11.55 -2.51 -12.42
N LEU A 335 10.25 -2.68 -12.16
CA LEU A 335 9.18 -2.28 -13.08
C LEU A 335 9.32 -2.89 -14.50
N ASN A 336 9.90 -4.08 -14.61
CA ASN A 336 10.17 -4.74 -15.89
C ASN A 336 9.12 -5.79 -16.29
N GLU A 337 8.01 -5.88 -15.54
CA GLU A 337 6.94 -6.81 -15.81
C GLU A 337 6.19 -6.50 -17.10
N VAL A 338 6.07 -7.52 -17.96
CA VAL A 338 5.41 -7.42 -19.28
C VAL A 338 3.92 -7.76 -19.25
N SER A 339 3.44 -8.38 -18.17
CA SER A 339 2.06 -8.87 -18.05
C SER A 339 1.67 -9.05 -16.57
N GLY A 340 0.38 -9.24 -16.29
CA GLY A 340 -0.12 -9.35 -14.92
C GLY A 340 -0.35 -8.01 -14.22
N LEU A 341 -0.77 -8.07 -12.96
CA LEU A 341 -1.15 -6.93 -12.11
C LEU A 341 -0.19 -6.73 -10.92
N THR A 342 0.88 -7.50 -10.85
CA THR A 342 1.83 -7.50 -9.73
C THR A 342 3.21 -7.17 -10.26
N PHE A 343 3.84 -6.17 -9.65
CA PHE A 343 5.16 -5.66 -9.95
C PHE A 343 6.05 -5.96 -8.76
N LYS A 344 7.00 -6.87 -8.94
CA LYS A 344 7.67 -7.54 -7.84
C LYS A 344 8.67 -6.62 -7.18
N ASP A 345 8.67 -6.66 -5.85
CA ASP A 345 9.80 -6.16 -5.09
C ASP A 345 10.86 -7.26 -5.00
N PHE A 346 12.12 -6.92 -5.28
CA PHE A 346 13.17 -7.94 -5.29
C PHE A 346 13.46 -8.49 -3.87
N TYR A 347 13.48 -7.60 -2.88
CA TYR A 347 14.03 -7.88 -1.55
C TYR A 347 12.97 -8.33 -0.54
N THR A 348 11.74 -7.89 -0.69
CA THR A 348 10.65 -8.06 0.27
C THR A 348 9.39 -8.60 -0.43
N PRO A 349 8.38 -9.06 0.32
CA PRO A 349 7.10 -9.43 -0.26
C PRO A 349 6.17 -8.21 -0.47
N ALA A 350 6.71 -6.99 -0.49
CA ALA A 350 5.98 -5.75 -0.70
C ALA A 350 5.85 -5.41 -2.19
N ASP A 351 5.33 -6.37 -2.97
CA ASP A 351 5.04 -6.15 -4.38
C ASP A 351 4.07 -4.98 -4.55
N ALA A 352 4.28 -4.19 -5.61
CA ALA A 352 3.31 -3.18 -6.02
C ALA A 352 2.23 -3.84 -6.89
N THR A 353 0.98 -3.40 -6.76
CA THR A 353 -0.16 -3.97 -7.50
C THR A 353 -0.95 -2.92 -8.23
N ALA A 354 -1.52 -3.27 -9.39
CA ALA A 354 -2.42 -2.40 -10.13
C ALA A 354 -3.84 -3.00 -10.21
N GLU A 355 -4.85 -2.14 -10.24
CA GLU A 355 -6.19 -2.54 -10.70
C GLU A 355 -6.17 -2.79 -12.22
N ALA A 356 -7.07 -3.65 -12.71
CA ALA A 356 -7.06 -4.07 -14.11
C ALA A 356 -7.15 -2.90 -15.10
N GLU A 357 -7.99 -1.91 -14.80
CA GLU A 357 -8.22 -0.71 -15.62
C GLU A 357 -7.19 0.41 -15.36
N ALA A 358 -6.35 0.26 -14.33
CA ALA A 358 -5.33 1.22 -13.90
C ALA A 358 -3.91 0.66 -14.06
N LYS A 359 -3.74 -0.41 -14.84
CA LYS A 359 -2.42 -1.00 -15.06
C LYS A 359 -1.58 -0.12 -16.00
N PRO A 360 -0.34 0.25 -15.62
CA PRO A 360 0.59 0.85 -16.58
C PRO A 360 1.03 -0.17 -17.65
N THR A 361 1.50 0.34 -18.79
CA THR A 361 1.91 -0.50 -19.92
C THR A 361 3.42 -0.67 -19.98
N PRO A 362 3.95 -1.86 -20.31
CA PRO A 362 5.39 -2.06 -20.43
C PRO A 362 6.01 -1.15 -21.49
N THR A 363 7.20 -0.61 -21.21
CA THR A 363 7.99 0.24 -22.11
C THR A 363 9.47 -0.13 -22.02
N THR A 364 10.31 0.42 -22.90
CA THR A 364 11.76 0.31 -22.78
C THR A 364 12.23 1.19 -21.61
N GLY A 365 12.82 0.52 -20.61
CA GLY A 365 13.35 1.14 -19.39
C GLY A 365 14.78 1.66 -19.55
N VAL A 366 15.34 2.19 -18.46
CA VAL A 366 16.76 2.50 -18.34
C VAL A 366 17.59 1.22 -18.08
N VAL A 367 17.03 0.25 -17.35
CA VAL A 367 17.65 -1.07 -17.10
C VAL A 367 16.61 -2.17 -17.36
N GLY A 368 16.58 -2.69 -18.60
CA GLY A 368 15.60 -3.70 -18.99
C GLY A 368 14.30 -3.10 -19.47
N GLY A 369 13.27 -3.17 -18.64
CA GLY A 369 11.95 -2.67 -18.97
C GLY A 369 11.50 -1.66 -17.93
N GLY A 370 10.69 -0.70 -18.34
CA GLY A 370 10.01 0.22 -17.43
C GLY A 370 8.50 0.12 -17.61
N GLN A 371 7.77 0.97 -16.90
CA GLN A 371 6.32 1.09 -17.03
C GLN A 371 5.93 2.50 -17.46
N HIS A 372 5.09 2.57 -18.50
CA HIS A 372 4.46 3.78 -18.97
C HIS A 372 3.13 4.04 -18.24
N PHE A 373 3.04 5.22 -17.64
CA PHE A 373 1.86 5.74 -16.96
C PHE A 373 1.17 6.77 -17.87
N ASN A 374 -0.15 6.64 -18.01
CA ASN A 374 -0.97 7.39 -18.97
C ASN A 374 -1.47 8.75 -18.46
N GLY A 375 -1.10 9.16 -17.23
CA GLY A 375 -1.54 10.44 -16.64
C GLY A 375 -3.01 10.50 -16.20
N GLN A 376 -3.81 9.45 -16.45
CA GLN A 376 -5.27 9.48 -16.26
C GLN A 376 -5.77 8.45 -15.25
N SER A 377 -5.39 7.19 -15.41
CA SER A 377 -5.85 6.08 -14.58
C SER A 377 -4.71 5.24 -14.03
N SER A 378 -3.60 5.14 -14.76
CA SER A 378 -2.52 4.22 -14.41
C SER A 378 -1.88 4.56 -13.06
N GLY A 379 -1.58 3.54 -12.25
CA GLY A 379 -0.94 3.70 -10.95
C GLY A 379 -0.71 2.34 -10.28
N LEU A 380 0.27 2.27 -9.37
CA LEU A 380 0.55 1.07 -8.58
C LEU A 380 0.41 1.35 -7.08
N ASP A 381 -0.03 0.36 -6.33
CA ASP A 381 -0.18 0.40 -4.89
C ASP A 381 0.74 -0.61 -4.20
N VAL A 382 1.56 -0.11 -3.29
CA VAL A 382 2.38 -0.90 -2.36
C VAL A 382 1.61 -0.97 -1.05
N ILE A 383 0.84 -2.06 -0.87
CA ILE A 383 -0.03 -2.25 0.30
C ILE A 383 0.81 -2.55 1.56
N LYS A 384 1.88 -3.34 1.42
CA LYS A 384 2.81 -3.63 2.53
C LYS A 384 3.87 -2.54 2.63
N SER A 385 3.46 -1.37 3.09
CA SER A 385 4.26 -0.13 3.07
C SER A 385 4.85 0.28 4.42
N SER A 386 4.94 -0.62 5.40
CA SER A 386 5.45 -0.29 6.74
C SER A 386 6.89 0.25 6.75
N ASN A 387 7.70 -0.09 5.75
CA ASN A 387 9.08 0.41 5.60
C ASN A 387 9.16 1.90 5.20
N PHE A 388 8.01 2.53 4.94
CA PHE A 388 7.86 3.98 4.73
C PHE A 388 7.28 4.68 5.98
N ASN A 389 7.12 3.97 7.10
CA ASN A 389 6.70 4.53 8.39
C ASN A 389 7.92 4.97 9.20
N TRP A 390 8.69 5.89 8.63
CA TRP A 390 9.98 6.29 9.20
C TRP A 390 9.85 6.91 10.58
N ASP A 391 10.88 6.76 11.40
CA ASP A 391 11.04 7.50 12.65
C ASP A 391 11.49 8.96 12.40
N PRO A 392 11.31 9.86 13.39
CA PRO A 392 11.64 11.28 13.23
C PRO A 392 13.12 11.51 12.87
N ASN A 393 14.03 10.65 13.33
CA ASN A 393 15.47 10.78 13.11
C ASN A 393 16.04 9.75 12.11
N GLU A 394 15.17 8.98 11.46
CA GLU A 394 15.58 7.91 10.55
C GLU A 394 16.13 8.45 9.23
N ASN A 395 17.17 7.80 8.73
CA ASN A 395 17.76 8.11 7.44
C ASN A 395 17.09 7.29 6.35
N PHE A 396 16.85 7.89 5.19
CA PHE A 396 16.43 7.14 4.02
C PHE A 396 16.94 7.77 2.73
N THR A 397 16.91 6.99 1.66
CA THR A 397 17.05 7.49 0.29
C THR A 397 15.97 6.86 -0.57
N ILE A 398 15.31 7.64 -1.41
CA ILE A 398 14.46 7.14 -2.49
C ILE A 398 15.13 7.51 -3.80
N GLU A 399 15.31 6.54 -4.67
CA GLU A 399 15.91 6.69 -6.00
C GLU A 399 14.95 6.09 -7.03
N LEU A 400 14.77 6.76 -8.17
CA LEU A 400 14.04 6.24 -9.32
C LEU A 400 14.56 6.87 -10.61
N TRP A 401 14.20 6.26 -11.72
CA TRP A 401 14.38 6.84 -13.04
C TRP A 401 13.04 7.21 -13.65
N MET A 402 13.02 8.35 -14.34
CA MET A 402 11.82 8.84 -15.01
C MET A 402 12.14 9.40 -16.40
N ARG A 403 11.17 9.29 -17.32
CA ARG A 403 11.19 9.93 -18.64
C ARG A 403 9.80 10.43 -18.99
N SER A 404 9.67 11.68 -19.39
CA SER A 404 8.38 12.23 -19.85
C SER A 404 8.57 13.30 -20.91
N SER A 405 7.63 13.40 -21.84
CA SER A 405 7.47 14.57 -22.73
C SER A 405 6.11 15.26 -22.52
N ALA A 406 5.39 14.85 -21.47
CA ALA A 406 4.02 15.26 -21.24
C ALA A 406 3.93 16.69 -20.72
N SER A 407 2.75 17.30 -20.92
CA SER A 407 2.42 18.56 -20.29
C SER A 407 2.30 18.39 -18.78
N THR A 408 3.00 19.23 -18.03
CA THR A 408 3.08 19.16 -16.58
C THR A 408 2.01 20.00 -15.87
N ALA A 409 0.86 20.31 -16.48
CA ALA A 409 -0.18 21.10 -15.79
C ALA A 409 -0.63 20.46 -14.45
N GLY A 410 -0.22 21.02 -13.31
CA GLY A 410 -0.42 20.47 -11.96
C GLY A 410 0.75 19.63 -11.43
N GLY A 411 0.72 19.21 -10.17
CA GLY A 411 1.77 18.34 -9.61
C GLY A 411 1.72 16.93 -10.23
N ARG A 412 2.90 16.33 -10.45
CA ARG A 412 3.07 14.96 -10.96
C ARG A 412 3.81 14.15 -9.90
N VAL A 413 3.23 13.05 -9.42
CA VAL A 413 3.81 12.25 -8.34
C VAL A 413 4.39 10.96 -8.92
N PHE A 414 5.68 10.74 -8.71
CA PHE A 414 6.38 9.52 -9.09
C PHE A 414 6.16 8.44 -8.04
N ILE A 415 6.29 8.79 -6.76
CA ILE A 415 6.01 7.93 -5.62
C ILE A 415 5.59 8.79 -4.42
N GLY A 416 4.61 8.34 -3.64
CA GLY A 416 4.18 9.07 -2.44
C GLY A 416 3.08 8.39 -1.65
N ARG A 417 2.69 9.01 -0.54
CA ARG A 417 1.54 8.61 0.27
C ARG A 417 0.82 9.84 0.79
N SER A 418 -0.50 9.86 0.57
CA SER A 418 -1.42 10.76 1.25
C SER A 418 -2.31 9.91 2.13
N ALA A 419 -1.99 9.84 3.42
CA ALA A 419 -2.65 8.91 4.31
C ALA A 419 -4.11 9.32 4.57
N SER A 420 -5.03 8.35 4.52
CA SER A 420 -6.42 8.56 4.96
C SER A 420 -6.60 8.29 6.46
N ASP A 421 -5.65 7.58 7.05
CA ASP A 421 -5.68 7.08 8.43
C ASP A 421 -4.74 7.82 9.40
N SER A 422 -4.08 8.86 8.90
CA SER A 422 -3.18 9.75 9.63
C SER A 422 -3.00 11.04 8.81
N PRO A 423 -2.63 12.18 9.43
CA PRO A 423 -2.19 13.37 8.69
C PRO A 423 -0.90 13.20 7.87
N THR A 424 -0.16 12.08 8.01
CA THR A 424 1.07 11.84 7.26
C THR A 424 0.89 12.06 5.75
N HIS A 425 1.73 12.90 5.15
CA HIS A 425 1.66 13.22 3.73
C HIS A 425 3.04 13.47 3.15
N TRP A 426 3.41 12.73 2.11
CA TRP A 426 4.70 12.91 1.43
C TRP A 426 4.64 12.45 -0.03
N TRP A 427 5.46 13.04 -0.88
CA TRP A 427 5.60 12.64 -2.28
C TRP A 427 6.92 13.12 -2.87
N LEU A 428 7.46 12.34 -3.79
CA LEU A 428 8.51 12.69 -4.73
C LEU A 428 7.89 12.82 -6.12
N GLY A 429 8.19 13.91 -6.82
CA GLY A 429 7.52 14.22 -8.07
C GLY A 429 8.11 15.40 -8.81
N ALA A 430 7.36 15.91 -9.78
CA ALA A 430 7.66 17.14 -10.51
C ALA A 430 6.50 18.13 -10.45
N ASN A 431 6.83 19.41 -10.50
CA ASN A 431 5.87 20.50 -10.45
C ASN A 431 5.26 20.82 -11.82
N GLY A 432 4.44 21.88 -11.82
CA GLY A 432 3.79 22.45 -13.00
C GLY A 432 4.68 22.71 -14.22
N ASN A 433 5.99 22.88 -13.99
CA ASN A 433 6.99 23.25 -14.99
C ASN A 433 7.95 22.11 -15.34
N GLY A 434 7.76 20.92 -14.74
CA GLY A 434 8.65 19.77 -14.92
C GLY A 434 9.87 19.75 -13.99
N ASN A 435 9.95 20.60 -12.97
CA ASN A 435 11.06 20.59 -12.01
C ASN A 435 10.78 19.65 -10.85
N ALA A 436 11.77 18.86 -10.44
CA ALA A 436 11.62 17.92 -9.34
C ALA A 436 11.32 18.62 -8.00
N ALA A 437 10.51 17.98 -7.16
CA ALA A 437 10.16 18.44 -5.83
C ALA A 437 9.89 17.25 -4.90
N PHE A 438 10.10 17.48 -3.60
CA PHE A 438 9.82 16.51 -2.55
C PHE A 438 9.15 17.18 -1.35
N GLN A 439 7.97 16.68 -0.98
CA GLN A 439 7.22 17.08 0.21
C GLN A 439 7.33 15.99 1.26
N LEU A 440 7.56 16.36 2.52
CA LEU A 440 7.54 15.44 3.66
C LEU A 440 6.85 16.09 4.86
N LEU A 441 5.72 15.53 5.28
CA LEU A 441 4.92 15.96 6.43
C LEU A 441 4.63 14.76 7.35
N ASP A 442 4.85 14.94 8.65
CA ASP A 442 4.70 13.91 9.68
C ASP A 442 3.24 13.66 10.10
N ILE A 443 3.03 12.81 11.11
CA ILE A 443 1.70 12.47 11.65
C ILE A 443 0.94 13.66 12.27
N GLU A 444 1.55 14.83 12.44
CA GLU A 444 0.89 16.08 12.87
C GLU A 444 0.88 17.14 11.73
N TYR A 445 1.07 16.69 10.48
CA TYR A 445 1.10 17.52 9.28
C TYR A 445 2.21 18.59 9.30
N GLN A 446 3.30 18.35 10.01
CA GLN A 446 4.43 19.27 10.13
C GLN A 446 5.60 18.80 9.26
N GLY A 447 6.30 19.72 8.59
CA GLY A 447 7.46 19.39 7.77
C GLY A 447 7.81 20.44 6.72
N HIS A 448 8.39 20.00 5.59
CA HIS A 448 8.87 20.91 4.55
C HIS A 448 8.69 20.38 3.11
N LEU A 449 8.83 21.31 2.17
CA LEU A 449 8.95 21.07 0.72
C LEU A 449 10.35 21.51 0.28
N ILE A 450 11.02 20.71 -0.53
CA ILE A 450 12.26 21.10 -1.23
C ILE A 450 12.11 20.91 -2.74
N GLY A 451 12.90 21.64 -3.53
CA GLY A 451 12.86 21.59 -5.00
C GLY A 451 11.94 22.66 -5.61
N ASN A 452 11.20 22.29 -6.66
CA ASN A 452 10.43 23.18 -7.56
C ASN A 452 11.28 24.09 -8.46
N THR A 453 12.59 23.91 -8.47
CA THR A 453 13.56 24.62 -9.29
C THR A 453 14.56 23.61 -9.88
N GLY A 454 15.47 24.07 -10.73
CA GLY A 454 16.48 23.21 -11.37
C GLY A 454 16.10 22.80 -12.79
N PRO A 455 16.63 21.67 -13.30
CA PRO A 455 16.36 21.22 -14.66
C PRO A 455 14.90 20.83 -14.85
N LYS A 456 14.43 20.90 -16.10
CA LYS A 456 13.12 20.40 -16.50
C LYS A 456 13.28 18.95 -16.92
N LEU A 457 12.49 18.07 -16.30
CA LEU A 457 12.57 16.62 -16.52
C LEU A 457 11.62 16.11 -17.61
N ASN A 458 10.85 16.99 -18.23
CA ASN A 458 9.84 16.66 -19.24
C ASN A 458 10.33 16.93 -20.67
N ASP A 459 11.59 16.60 -20.94
CA ASP A 459 12.28 16.80 -22.21
C ASP A 459 12.38 15.52 -23.08
N GLY A 460 11.78 14.42 -22.62
CA GLY A 460 11.72 13.16 -23.33
C GLY A 460 12.93 12.25 -23.15
N ILE A 461 13.89 12.58 -22.28
CA ILE A 461 15.02 11.70 -21.96
C ILE A 461 14.91 11.14 -20.53
N TRP A 462 15.72 10.12 -20.23
CA TRP A 462 15.77 9.50 -18.91
C TRP A 462 16.56 10.37 -17.92
N HIS A 463 15.96 10.63 -16.76
CA HIS A 463 16.58 11.30 -15.63
C HIS A 463 16.57 10.42 -14.39
N GLN A 464 17.67 10.45 -13.63
CA GLN A 464 17.69 9.89 -12.28
C GLN A 464 17.19 10.96 -11.31
N VAL A 465 16.25 10.59 -10.43
CA VAL A 465 15.77 11.47 -9.36
C VAL A 465 16.01 10.79 -8.01
N VAL A 466 16.75 11.46 -7.13
CA VAL A 466 17.12 10.91 -5.82
C VAL A 466 16.81 11.90 -4.72
N VAL A 467 16.06 11.47 -3.70
CA VAL A 467 15.91 12.23 -2.45
C VAL A 467 16.61 11.49 -1.32
N VAL A 468 17.43 12.21 -0.58
CA VAL A 468 18.18 11.73 0.58
C VAL A 468 17.73 12.47 1.82
N ARG A 469 17.43 11.74 2.89
CA ARG A 469 17.17 12.28 4.22
C ARG A 469 18.22 11.77 5.21
N GLU A 470 18.86 12.72 5.90
CA GLU A 470 19.68 12.49 7.08
C GLU A 470 18.87 12.94 8.32
N GLY A 471 18.01 12.05 8.83
CA GLY A 471 16.98 12.39 9.81
C GLY A 471 17.55 12.99 11.10
N SER A 472 18.65 12.44 11.63
CA SER A 472 19.31 12.96 12.84
C SER A 472 19.89 14.37 12.66
N ALA A 473 20.24 14.75 11.43
CA ALA A 473 20.71 16.09 11.11
C ALA A 473 19.57 17.04 10.70
N GLY A 474 18.36 16.51 10.45
CA GLY A 474 17.22 17.24 9.89
C GLY A 474 17.35 17.54 8.39
N ALA A 475 18.43 17.12 7.74
CA ALA A 475 18.73 17.50 6.36
C ALA A 475 18.00 16.61 5.35
N THR A 476 17.38 17.23 4.34
CA THR A 476 16.82 16.57 3.17
C THR A 476 17.42 17.19 1.92
N ARG A 477 17.89 16.37 0.98
CA ARG A 477 18.53 16.81 -0.28
C ARG A 477 17.88 16.12 -1.45
N LEU A 478 17.74 16.85 -2.55
CA LEU A 478 17.18 16.36 -3.81
C LEU A 478 18.25 16.47 -4.89
N TYR A 479 18.45 15.39 -5.62
CA TYR A 479 19.41 15.25 -6.70
C TYR A 479 18.68 14.90 -7.99
N VAL A 480 19.20 15.41 -9.10
CA VAL A 480 18.83 15.01 -10.45
C VAL A 480 20.12 14.70 -11.20
N ASP A 481 20.18 13.55 -11.87
CA ASP A 481 21.30 13.14 -12.72
C ASP A 481 22.68 13.22 -12.02
N GLY A 482 22.74 12.71 -10.78
CA GLY A 482 23.95 12.74 -9.97
C GLY A 482 24.27 14.09 -9.31
N GLU A 483 23.57 15.17 -9.63
CA GLU A 483 23.85 16.52 -9.15
C GLU A 483 22.78 17.02 -8.16
N GLN A 484 23.21 17.66 -7.07
CA GLN A 484 22.29 18.18 -6.06
C GLN A 484 21.58 19.43 -6.58
N ILE A 485 20.25 19.41 -6.65
CA ILE A 485 19.45 20.54 -7.14
C ILE A 485 18.74 21.32 -6.02
N ALA A 486 18.50 20.69 -4.86
CA ALA A 486 17.87 21.35 -3.72
C ALA A 486 18.27 20.73 -2.38
N THR A 487 18.12 21.52 -1.32
CA THR A 487 18.32 21.08 0.07
C THR A 487 17.35 21.82 0.99
N GLY A 488 16.97 21.18 2.09
CA GLY A 488 16.18 21.78 3.17
C GLY A 488 16.56 21.17 4.50
N ASN A 489 16.22 21.85 5.59
CA ASN A 489 16.49 21.38 6.93
C ASN A 489 15.23 21.48 7.79
N TYR A 490 14.81 20.37 8.40
CA TYR A 490 13.69 20.32 9.33
C TYR A 490 13.84 19.13 10.28
N SER A 491 13.80 19.42 11.58
CA SER A 491 13.87 18.40 12.64
C SER A 491 12.47 17.97 13.04
N PHE A 492 12.05 16.80 12.54
CA PHE A 492 10.75 16.23 12.86
C PHE A 492 10.68 15.81 14.33
N GLN A 493 9.55 16.10 14.97
CA GLN A 493 9.28 15.66 16.34
C GLN A 493 8.52 14.33 16.37
N HIS A 494 7.88 13.96 15.26
CA HIS A 494 6.98 12.83 15.15
C HIS A 494 7.31 11.94 13.94
N ASN A 495 6.82 10.70 13.96
CA ASN A 495 7.07 9.70 12.93
C ASN A 495 6.13 9.89 11.72
N PHE A 496 6.18 8.96 10.78
CA PHE A 496 5.36 8.96 9.55
C PHE A 496 4.44 7.74 9.47
N ALA A 497 3.96 7.23 10.60
CA ALA A 497 3.25 5.95 10.65
C ALA A 497 1.85 6.00 10.00
N SER A 498 1.59 5.09 9.06
CA SER A 498 0.30 4.90 8.39
C SER A 498 0.15 3.46 7.89
N LYS A 499 -1.09 2.95 7.81
CA LYS A 499 -1.49 1.71 7.10
C LYS A 499 -1.95 1.99 5.67
N THR A 500 -2.12 3.26 5.28
CA THR A 500 -2.47 3.63 3.91
C THR A 500 -1.34 3.21 2.95
N PRO A 501 -1.66 2.58 1.80
CA PRO A 501 -0.67 2.19 0.80
C PRO A 501 0.23 3.35 0.34
N VAL A 502 1.44 3.01 -0.10
CA VAL A 502 2.28 3.92 -0.89
C VAL A 502 1.93 3.75 -2.35
N ASN A 503 1.85 4.84 -3.08
CA ASN A 503 1.44 4.87 -4.48
C ASN A 503 2.65 5.16 -5.38
N ILE A 504 2.77 4.47 -6.52
CA ILE A 504 3.75 4.74 -7.58
C ILE A 504 2.99 5.20 -8.84
N GLY A 505 3.46 6.30 -9.44
CA GLY A 505 2.86 6.94 -10.61
C GLY A 505 1.62 7.80 -10.32
N TYR A 506 1.19 7.88 -9.05
CA TYR A 506 0.13 8.79 -8.64
C TYR A 506 0.18 9.08 -7.13
N LEU A 507 -0.67 10.00 -6.66
CA LEU A 507 -0.94 10.22 -5.24
C LEU A 507 -2.45 10.19 -4.99
N LYS A 508 -2.89 9.39 -4.02
CA LYS A 508 -4.29 9.30 -3.60
C LYS A 508 -4.72 10.51 -2.75
N SER A 509 -4.62 11.70 -3.31
CA SER A 509 -4.97 12.98 -2.68
C SER A 509 -5.89 13.81 -3.60
N GLY A 510 -7.13 13.34 -3.79
CA GLY A 510 -8.06 13.95 -4.75
C GLY A 510 -7.70 13.67 -6.23
N ASN A 511 -8.39 14.33 -7.15
CA ASN A 511 -8.26 14.09 -8.59
C ASN A 511 -7.26 15.09 -9.19
N GLY A 512 -5.98 14.71 -9.37
CA GLY A 512 -5.03 15.58 -10.10
C GLY A 512 -3.55 15.24 -10.04
N TYR A 513 -3.11 14.34 -9.14
CA TYR A 513 -1.68 14.03 -8.94
C TYR A 513 -1.28 12.73 -9.61
N ARG A 514 -1.35 12.69 -10.95
CA ARG A 514 -1.02 11.49 -11.74
C ARG A 514 0.16 11.78 -12.64
N TYR A 515 1.09 10.83 -12.72
CA TYR A 515 2.24 10.92 -13.59
C TYR A 515 1.90 10.42 -15.00
N GLU A 516 2.34 11.17 -16.00
CA GLU A 516 2.28 10.80 -17.41
C GLU A 516 3.72 10.68 -17.93
N GLY A 517 4.10 9.48 -18.37
CA GLY A 517 5.48 9.16 -18.75
C GLY A 517 5.91 7.82 -18.20
N ASP A 518 7.20 7.54 -18.32
CA ASP A 518 7.80 6.26 -17.95
C ASP A 518 8.47 6.37 -16.58
N LEU A 519 8.32 5.34 -15.75
CA LEU A 519 9.10 5.12 -14.53
C LEU A 519 9.85 3.81 -14.63
N ASP A 520 11.02 3.78 -14.02
CA ASP A 520 11.86 2.59 -13.92
C ASP A 520 12.67 2.61 -12.61
N GLU A 521 13.14 1.44 -12.18
CA GLU A 521 14.19 1.30 -11.17
C GLU A 521 13.90 2.00 -9.81
N VAL A 522 12.66 1.90 -9.31
CA VAL A 522 12.20 2.53 -8.07
C VAL A 522 12.77 1.80 -6.85
N LYS A 523 13.51 2.52 -6.01
CA LYS A 523 14.28 1.99 -4.89
C LYS A 523 14.02 2.76 -3.59
N LEU A 524 14.06 2.03 -2.47
CA LEU A 524 14.13 2.60 -1.12
C LEU A 524 15.38 2.07 -0.40
N PHE A 525 16.09 2.98 0.25
CA PHE A 525 17.18 2.69 1.17
C PHE A 525 16.84 3.17 2.57
N HIS A 526 17.25 2.43 3.61
CA HIS A 526 17.19 2.83 5.02
C HIS A 526 18.46 3.55 5.48
N ARG A 527 19.12 4.24 4.55
CA ARG A 527 20.29 5.06 4.82
C ARG A 527 20.33 6.26 3.91
N ALA A 528 21.11 7.26 4.31
CA ALA A 528 21.49 8.34 3.42
C ALA A 528 22.61 7.86 2.47
N LEU A 529 22.38 7.96 1.16
CA LEU A 529 23.44 7.83 0.18
C LEU A 529 24.31 9.09 0.19
N SER A 530 25.62 8.92 0.05
CA SER A 530 26.54 10.04 -0.14
C SER A 530 26.41 10.65 -1.55
N PRO A 531 26.75 11.93 -1.75
CA PRO A 531 26.76 12.54 -3.08
C PRO A 531 27.61 11.77 -4.10
N GLN A 532 28.73 11.19 -3.67
CA GLN A 532 29.59 10.38 -4.53
C GLN A 532 28.88 9.09 -4.97
N GLU A 533 28.24 8.36 -4.05
CA GLU A 533 27.48 7.16 -4.41
C GLU A 533 26.37 7.48 -5.41
N ILE A 534 25.65 8.59 -5.23
CA ILE A 534 24.57 9.00 -6.14
C ILE A 534 25.12 9.28 -7.54
N LYS A 535 26.24 10.01 -7.61
CA LYS A 535 26.90 10.32 -8.89
C LYS A 535 27.43 9.07 -9.59
N GLU A 536 28.08 8.17 -8.85
CA GLU A 536 28.55 6.88 -9.40
C GLU A 536 27.38 6.06 -9.94
N ARG A 537 26.26 5.97 -9.21
CA ARG A 537 25.05 5.25 -9.65
C ARG A 537 24.41 5.83 -10.90
N TYR A 538 24.38 7.17 -11.00
CA TYR A 538 23.95 7.84 -12.21
C TYR A 538 24.86 7.48 -13.38
N THR A 539 26.17 7.69 -13.25
CA THR A 539 27.14 7.45 -14.32
C THR A 539 27.17 5.99 -14.75
N ASP A 540 27.17 5.04 -13.81
CA ASP A 540 27.17 3.60 -14.10
C ASP A 540 25.96 3.18 -14.93
N THR A 541 24.78 3.74 -14.62
CA THR A 541 23.55 3.47 -15.35
C THR A 541 23.54 4.20 -16.69
N PHE A 542 23.82 5.50 -16.69
CA PHE A 542 23.79 6.36 -17.87
C PHE A 542 24.77 5.88 -18.95
N ASP A 543 26.00 5.54 -18.57
CA ASP A 543 27.02 5.02 -19.49
C ASP A 543 26.65 3.63 -20.06
N ALA A 544 25.77 2.89 -19.38
CA ALA A 544 25.27 1.60 -19.83
C ALA A 544 24.05 1.72 -20.77
N ILE A 545 23.39 2.88 -20.85
CA ILE A 545 22.27 3.12 -21.76
C ILE A 545 22.75 2.98 -23.21
N THR A 546 21.91 2.35 -24.03
CA THR A 546 22.05 2.33 -25.48
C THR A 546 20.70 2.70 -26.06
N ASP A 547 20.67 3.63 -27.01
CA ASP A 547 19.45 4.14 -27.62
C ASP A 547 18.84 3.08 -28.56
N LEU A 548 18.13 2.13 -27.96
CA LEU A 548 17.41 1.08 -28.67
C LEU A 548 16.09 1.64 -29.19
N LEU A 549 15.92 1.65 -30.50
CA LEU A 549 14.70 2.14 -31.15
C LEU A 549 13.56 1.13 -31.05
N LEU A 550 13.86 -0.15 -31.27
CA LEU A 550 12.90 -1.25 -31.19
C LEU A 550 13.61 -2.56 -30.88
N PHE A 551 12.87 -3.48 -30.25
CA PHE A 551 13.21 -4.90 -30.18
C PHE A 551 11.92 -5.70 -30.36
N GLU A 552 11.88 -6.47 -31.44
CA GLU A 552 10.71 -7.22 -31.88
C GLU A 552 11.11 -8.64 -32.24
N GLY A 553 10.11 -9.52 -32.31
CA GLY A 553 10.34 -10.89 -32.75
C GLY A 553 9.10 -11.54 -33.31
N GLU A 554 9.32 -12.41 -34.29
CA GLU A 554 8.26 -13.12 -35.01
C GLU A 554 8.58 -14.61 -35.05
N PHE A 555 7.55 -15.44 -34.82
CA PHE A 555 7.66 -16.88 -35.01
C PHE A 555 7.35 -17.25 -36.46
N ILE A 556 8.35 -17.69 -37.21
CA ILE A 556 8.25 -18.02 -38.64
C ILE A 556 9.01 -19.32 -38.89
N ASN A 557 8.42 -20.25 -39.66
CA ASN A 557 9.07 -21.49 -40.10
C ASN A 557 9.70 -22.30 -38.94
N ASN A 558 9.00 -22.45 -37.81
CA ASN A 558 9.48 -23.13 -36.59
C ASN A 558 10.69 -22.48 -35.89
N THR A 559 11.02 -21.24 -36.24
CA THR A 559 12.09 -20.46 -35.61
C THR A 559 11.54 -19.15 -35.09
N VAL A 560 12.25 -18.52 -34.15
CA VAL A 560 11.95 -17.15 -33.74
C VAL A 560 13.01 -16.22 -34.32
N VAL A 561 12.58 -15.29 -35.16
CA VAL A 561 13.45 -14.24 -35.73
C VAL A 561 13.29 -12.99 -34.90
N LEU A 562 14.36 -12.60 -34.21
CA LEU A 562 14.46 -11.38 -33.43
C LEU A 562 15.12 -10.28 -34.27
N LYS A 563 14.61 -9.06 -34.15
CA LYS A 563 15.12 -7.86 -34.85
C LYS A 563 15.17 -6.69 -33.88
N TRP A 564 16.24 -5.91 -33.95
CA TRP A 564 16.36 -4.68 -33.20
C TRP A 564 17.17 -3.65 -33.94
N GLU A 565 17.02 -2.40 -33.53
CA GLU A 565 17.74 -1.28 -34.11
C GLU A 565 18.22 -0.33 -33.02
N THR A 566 19.42 0.20 -33.21
CA THR A 566 20.01 1.25 -32.37
C THR A 566 20.06 2.56 -33.14
N ILE A 567 19.80 3.68 -32.45
CA ILE A 567 19.93 5.03 -33.00
C ILE A 567 21.39 5.49 -32.89
N ASN A 568 22.01 5.18 -31.76
CA ASN A 568 23.39 5.52 -31.43
C ASN A 568 23.98 4.42 -30.54
N GLU A 569 25.24 4.10 -30.77
CA GLU A 569 26.03 3.17 -29.99
C GLU A 569 27.27 3.89 -29.47
N THR A 570 27.53 3.75 -28.17
CA THR A 570 28.74 4.28 -27.52
C THR A 570 29.39 3.15 -26.74
N ASN A 571 30.64 2.82 -27.08
CA ASN A 571 31.44 1.76 -26.46
C ASN A 571 30.67 0.44 -26.31
N LEU A 572 29.83 0.08 -27.28
CA LEU A 572 29.02 -1.13 -27.27
C LEU A 572 29.84 -2.33 -27.74
N LYS A 573 29.95 -3.35 -26.89
CA LYS A 573 30.68 -4.58 -27.19
C LYS A 573 29.79 -5.59 -27.89
N THR A 574 28.65 -5.95 -27.29
CA THR A 574 27.79 -7.03 -27.80
C THR A 574 26.36 -6.93 -27.30
N PHE A 575 25.44 -7.45 -28.10
CA PHE A 575 24.10 -7.83 -27.66
C PHE A 575 24.12 -9.32 -27.31
N GLU A 576 23.80 -9.69 -26.08
CA GLU A 576 23.55 -11.09 -25.72
C GLU A 576 22.03 -11.33 -25.77
N ILE A 577 21.59 -12.33 -26.52
CA ILE A 577 20.19 -12.67 -26.65
C ILE A 577 19.85 -13.64 -25.53
N GLU A 578 18.86 -13.29 -24.71
CA GLU A 578 18.41 -14.11 -23.61
C GLU A 578 16.96 -14.55 -23.77
N ARG A 579 16.66 -15.78 -23.32
CA ARG A 579 15.35 -16.41 -23.38
C ARG A 579 14.92 -16.95 -22.03
N SER A 580 13.64 -16.83 -21.71
CA SER A 580 13.02 -17.37 -20.50
C SER A 580 11.70 -18.11 -20.80
N ALA A 581 11.41 -19.15 -20.02
CA ALA A 581 10.11 -19.83 -20.03
C ALA A 581 9.08 -19.17 -19.11
N ASN A 582 9.53 -18.45 -18.07
CA ASN A 582 8.68 -17.90 -17.01
C ASN A 582 8.72 -16.36 -16.92
N GLY A 583 9.56 -15.71 -17.74
CA GLY A 583 9.73 -14.25 -17.76
C GLY A 583 10.55 -13.70 -16.59
N THR A 584 11.13 -14.55 -15.75
CA THR A 584 11.94 -14.15 -14.58
C THR A 584 13.36 -14.74 -14.60
N GLU A 585 13.53 -15.96 -15.10
CA GLU A 585 14.82 -16.65 -15.19
C GLU A 585 15.25 -16.70 -16.65
N PHE A 586 16.23 -15.88 -17.01
CA PHE A 586 16.71 -15.74 -18.38
C PHE A 586 18.02 -16.51 -18.60
N THR A 587 18.14 -17.12 -19.78
CA THR A 587 19.33 -17.86 -20.21
C THR A 587 19.83 -17.29 -21.53
N LYS A 588 21.15 -17.06 -21.63
CA LYS A 588 21.78 -16.62 -22.88
C LYS A 588 21.72 -17.72 -23.93
N ILE A 589 21.14 -17.42 -25.09
CA ILE A 589 21.02 -18.34 -26.24
C ILE A 589 21.94 -17.97 -27.40
N GLY A 590 22.43 -16.73 -27.45
CA GLY A 590 23.36 -16.28 -28.46
C GLY A 590 23.89 -14.88 -28.20
N GLU A 591 24.73 -14.38 -29.11
CA GLU A 591 25.23 -13.02 -29.07
C GLU A 591 25.47 -12.48 -30.49
N VAL A 592 25.38 -11.16 -30.64
CA VAL A 592 25.66 -10.43 -31.86
C VAL A 592 26.54 -9.24 -31.48
N ALA A 593 27.71 -9.10 -32.12
CA ALA A 593 28.65 -8.02 -31.83
C ALA A 593 28.02 -6.64 -32.12
N GLY A 594 28.25 -5.70 -31.21
CA GLY A 594 27.93 -4.28 -31.43
C GLY A 594 28.95 -3.63 -32.36
N SER A 595 28.70 -2.39 -32.77
CA SER A 595 29.63 -1.64 -33.63
C SER A 595 30.77 -0.94 -32.89
N GLY A 596 30.80 -1.03 -31.55
CA GLY A 596 31.64 -0.17 -30.71
C GLY A 596 30.99 1.19 -30.54
N THR A 597 31.42 2.18 -31.32
CA THR A 597 30.85 3.54 -31.28
C THR A 597 30.38 3.95 -32.66
N SER A 598 29.09 4.29 -32.78
CA SER A 598 28.43 4.66 -34.03
C SER A 598 27.30 5.66 -33.77
N SER A 599 27.35 6.82 -34.42
CA SER A 599 26.23 7.78 -34.45
C SER A 599 25.22 7.52 -35.56
N GLU A 600 25.40 6.45 -36.35
CA GLU A 600 24.49 6.01 -37.40
C GLU A 600 23.50 4.98 -36.86
N ARG A 601 22.29 4.95 -37.44
CA ARG A 601 21.28 3.94 -37.12
C ARG A 601 21.73 2.58 -37.65
N LEU A 602 21.75 1.58 -36.77
CA LEU A 602 22.17 0.22 -37.10
C LEU A 602 21.05 -0.77 -36.83
N ALA A 603 20.94 -1.81 -37.67
CA ALA A 603 19.93 -2.84 -37.57
C ALA A 603 20.58 -4.22 -37.41
N TYR A 604 20.02 -5.02 -36.52
CA TYR A 604 20.55 -6.32 -36.12
C TYR A 604 19.45 -7.38 -36.16
N THR A 605 19.87 -8.63 -36.32
CA THR A 605 18.96 -9.77 -36.27
C THR A 605 19.63 -10.98 -35.63
N TYR A 606 18.81 -11.81 -34.98
CA TYR A 606 19.21 -13.10 -34.44
C TYR A 606 18.08 -14.10 -34.65
N THR A 607 18.40 -15.34 -35.02
CA THR A 607 17.42 -16.41 -35.18
C THR A 607 17.62 -17.47 -34.11
N ASP A 608 16.59 -17.66 -33.28
CA ASP A 608 16.49 -18.81 -32.39
C ASP A 608 15.92 -20.00 -33.19
N GLU A 609 16.81 -20.92 -33.57
CA GLU A 609 16.48 -22.11 -34.35
C GLU A 609 15.73 -23.18 -33.54
N LYS A 610 15.72 -23.07 -32.21
CA LYS A 610 15.11 -24.06 -31.31
C LYS A 610 14.29 -23.36 -30.22
N PRO A 611 13.26 -22.58 -30.58
CA PRO A 611 12.45 -21.84 -29.62
C PRO A 611 11.74 -22.78 -28.65
N LEU A 612 11.44 -22.31 -27.44
CA LEU A 612 10.67 -23.09 -26.47
C LEU A 612 9.25 -23.33 -26.99
N ASP A 613 8.67 -24.49 -26.63
CA ASP A 613 7.28 -24.82 -26.96
C ASP A 613 6.29 -23.94 -26.20
N GLY A 614 5.32 -23.38 -26.93
CA GLY A 614 4.32 -22.45 -26.41
C GLY A 614 4.87 -21.03 -26.28
N ARG A 615 4.75 -20.47 -25.08
CA ARG A 615 5.14 -19.09 -24.79
C ARG A 615 6.59 -19.01 -24.36
N ALA A 616 7.34 -18.11 -24.98
CA ALA A 616 8.69 -17.75 -24.59
C ALA A 616 8.82 -16.23 -24.42
N TYR A 617 9.72 -15.83 -23.54
CA TYR A 617 10.07 -14.44 -23.26
C TYR A 617 11.49 -14.21 -23.78
N TYR A 618 11.70 -13.13 -24.52
CA TYR A 618 13.01 -12.76 -25.06
C TYR A 618 13.40 -11.36 -24.60
N ARG A 619 14.69 -11.13 -24.37
CA ARG A 619 15.29 -9.82 -24.14
C ARG A 619 16.71 -9.79 -24.67
N LEU A 620 17.24 -8.59 -24.89
CA LEU A 620 18.66 -8.35 -25.13
C LEU A 620 19.32 -7.96 -23.82
N ARG A 621 20.49 -8.50 -23.54
CA ARG A 621 21.45 -7.95 -22.58
C ARG A 621 22.51 -7.19 -23.37
N ILE A 622 22.53 -5.88 -23.22
CA ILE A 622 23.32 -4.95 -24.02
C ILE A 622 24.60 -4.66 -23.25
N VAL A 623 25.74 -5.18 -23.69
CA VAL A 623 27.01 -5.15 -22.95
C VAL A 623 27.98 -4.15 -23.58
N LYS A 624 28.50 -3.23 -22.76
CA LYS A 624 29.54 -2.25 -23.13
C LYS A 624 30.94 -2.86 -23.06
N GLU A 625 31.93 -2.19 -23.67
CA GLU A 625 33.34 -2.58 -23.61
C GLU A 625 33.89 -2.59 -22.18
N SER A 626 33.38 -1.71 -21.32
CA SER A 626 33.68 -1.68 -19.89
C SER A 626 33.17 -2.91 -19.13
N GLY A 627 32.26 -3.70 -19.71
CA GLY A 627 31.52 -4.77 -19.06
C GLY A 627 30.22 -4.30 -18.39
N ALA A 628 29.95 -2.99 -18.34
CA ALA A 628 28.65 -2.46 -17.94
C ALA A 628 27.56 -2.97 -18.89
N HIS A 629 26.33 -3.16 -18.39
CA HIS A 629 25.25 -3.67 -19.23
C HIS A 629 23.88 -3.16 -18.82
N THR A 630 23.01 -3.01 -19.82
CA THR A 630 21.58 -2.79 -19.68
C THR A 630 20.83 -3.97 -20.31
N TYR A 631 19.50 -3.96 -20.21
CA TYR A 631 18.66 -4.90 -20.92
C TYR A 631 17.66 -4.13 -21.80
N SER A 632 17.18 -4.76 -22.87
CA SER A 632 16.01 -4.26 -23.62
C SER A 632 14.71 -4.55 -22.85
N ASN A 633 13.60 -4.02 -23.37
CA ASN A 633 12.28 -4.53 -23.02
C ASN A 633 12.22 -6.05 -23.27
N THR A 634 11.43 -6.75 -22.46
CA THR A 634 11.13 -8.16 -22.70
C THR A 634 9.94 -8.26 -23.65
N ILE A 635 10.04 -9.08 -24.69
CA ILE A 635 8.94 -9.39 -25.60
C ILE A 635 8.46 -10.82 -25.38
N ILE A 636 7.16 -11.05 -25.63
CA ILE A 636 6.54 -12.36 -25.52
C ILE A 636 6.26 -12.88 -26.92
N ILE A 637 6.71 -14.10 -27.21
CA ILE A 637 6.43 -14.77 -28.47
C ILE A 637 5.75 -16.10 -28.15
N ASP A 638 4.57 -16.31 -28.73
CA ASP A 638 3.80 -17.55 -28.61
C ASP A 638 3.90 -18.31 -29.92
N ASN A 639 4.59 -19.46 -29.89
CA ASN A 639 4.86 -20.27 -31.07
C ASN A 639 3.64 -21.09 -31.54
N ARG A 640 2.46 -20.90 -30.91
CA ARG A 640 1.18 -21.54 -31.27
C ARG A 640 0.19 -20.57 -31.94
N SER A 641 0.61 -19.38 -32.37
CA SER A 641 -0.29 -18.35 -32.93
C SER A 641 -0.63 -18.54 -34.42
N ILE A 642 -1.92 -18.42 -34.76
CA ILE A 642 -2.44 -18.34 -36.16
C ILE A 642 -1.86 -17.10 -36.86
N THR A 643 -1.35 -17.29 -38.06
CA THR A 643 -0.68 -16.26 -38.88
C THR A 643 -1.62 -15.61 -39.92
N ALA A 644 -1.21 -14.50 -40.51
CA ALA A 644 -1.94 -13.79 -41.56
C ALA A 644 -2.25 -14.67 -42.79
N SER A 645 -1.38 -15.61 -43.15
CA SER A 645 -1.56 -16.54 -44.27
C SER A 645 -2.69 -17.56 -44.07
N GLU A 646 -3.17 -17.69 -42.83
CA GLU A 646 -4.15 -18.67 -42.37
C GLU A 646 -5.53 -18.06 -42.10
N PHE A 647 -5.72 -16.74 -42.23
CA PHE A 647 -7.03 -16.07 -42.22
C PHE A 647 -7.27 -15.34 -43.55
N ARG A 648 -8.08 -15.96 -44.41
CA ARG A 648 -8.38 -15.54 -45.78
C ARG A 648 -9.84 -15.15 -45.92
N VAL A 649 -10.08 -14.11 -46.72
CA VAL A 649 -11.40 -13.60 -47.06
C VAL A 649 -11.41 -13.40 -48.58
N TYR A 650 -12.21 -14.18 -49.30
CA TYR A 650 -12.22 -14.15 -50.76
C TYR A 650 -13.60 -14.49 -51.35
N PRO A 651 -13.99 -13.91 -52.50
CA PRO A 651 -13.26 -12.87 -53.23
C PRO A 651 -13.27 -11.53 -52.46
N ASN A 652 -12.15 -10.81 -52.51
CA ASN A 652 -12.01 -9.51 -51.86
C ASN A 652 -11.04 -8.63 -52.68
N PRO A 653 -11.51 -7.54 -53.32
CA PRO A 653 -12.87 -7.00 -53.27
C PRO A 653 -13.95 -7.94 -53.82
N THR A 654 -15.19 -7.82 -53.32
CA THR A 654 -16.37 -8.52 -53.87
C THR A 654 -17.30 -7.54 -54.58
N ASN A 655 -17.89 -7.96 -55.70
CA ASN A 655 -18.89 -7.20 -56.45
C ASN A 655 -20.32 -7.54 -56.04
N GLY A 656 -20.54 -7.67 -54.73
CA GLY A 656 -21.81 -8.06 -54.13
C GLY A 656 -22.02 -9.57 -53.98
N GLN A 657 -21.20 -10.43 -54.60
CA GLN A 657 -21.29 -11.89 -54.43
C GLN A 657 -20.82 -12.35 -53.04
N ASP A 658 -21.36 -13.47 -52.56
CA ASP A 658 -21.01 -14.06 -51.26
C ASP A 658 -19.50 -14.24 -51.09
N VAL A 659 -19.03 -14.08 -49.86
CA VAL A 659 -17.61 -14.07 -49.50
C VAL A 659 -17.29 -15.26 -48.61
N THR A 660 -16.29 -16.03 -48.98
CA THR A 660 -15.75 -17.11 -48.15
C THR A 660 -14.73 -16.56 -47.16
N VAL A 661 -14.92 -16.92 -45.89
CA VAL A 661 -13.97 -16.76 -44.79
C VAL A 661 -13.38 -18.11 -44.48
N GLU A 662 -12.07 -18.24 -44.63
CA GLU A 662 -11.29 -19.44 -44.30
C GLU A 662 -10.30 -19.08 -43.19
N VAL A 663 -10.34 -19.84 -42.09
CA VAL A 663 -9.41 -19.75 -40.97
C VAL A 663 -8.87 -21.13 -40.65
N ASN A 664 -7.55 -21.26 -40.64
CA ASN A 664 -6.87 -22.53 -40.38
C ASN A 664 -6.10 -22.47 -39.05
N ARG A 665 -5.82 -23.64 -38.47
CA ARG A 665 -5.07 -23.81 -37.20
C ARG A 665 -5.74 -23.20 -35.97
N LEU A 666 -7.07 -23.19 -35.94
CA LEU A 666 -7.83 -22.99 -34.70
C LEU A 666 -7.63 -24.19 -33.77
N VAL A 667 -7.87 -24.01 -32.47
CA VAL A 667 -7.89 -25.16 -31.56
C VAL A 667 -9.14 -25.99 -31.90
N PRO A 668 -9.03 -27.33 -32.07
CA PRO A 668 -10.17 -28.18 -32.37
C PRO A 668 -11.33 -27.97 -31.40
N ASP A 669 -12.54 -27.86 -31.93
CA ASP A 669 -13.79 -27.61 -31.19
C ASP A 669 -13.84 -26.31 -30.36
N GLU A 670 -12.88 -25.39 -30.52
CA GLU A 670 -12.86 -24.13 -29.76
C GLU A 670 -14.04 -23.24 -30.16
N PRO A 671 -14.75 -22.62 -29.18
CA PRO A 671 -15.78 -21.66 -29.47
C PRO A 671 -15.21 -20.39 -30.09
N ILE A 672 -15.85 -19.94 -31.16
CA ILE A 672 -15.48 -18.83 -32.01
C ILE A 672 -16.67 -17.87 -32.12
N GLU A 673 -16.38 -16.58 -32.04
CA GLU A 673 -17.31 -15.52 -32.35
C GLU A 673 -16.85 -14.77 -33.61
N LEU A 674 -17.62 -14.92 -34.69
CA LEU A 674 -17.45 -14.16 -35.92
C LEU A 674 -18.24 -12.85 -35.82
N ILE A 675 -17.61 -11.73 -36.13
CA ILE A 675 -18.22 -10.39 -36.13
C ILE A 675 -17.92 -9.71 -37.47
N VAL A 676 -18.94 -9.15 -38.13
CA VAL A 676 -18.75 -8.21 -39.25
C VAL A 676 -19.17 -6.82 -38.78
N SER A 677 -18.29 -5.83 -38.93
CA SER A 677 -18.56 -4.44 -38.54
C SER A 677 -18.23 -3.46 -39.66
N ASP A 678 -18.87 -2.30 -39.66
CA ASP A 678 -18.42 -1.18 -40.49
C ASP A 678 -17.14 -0.51 -39.94
N MET A 679 -16.61 0.48 -40.65
CA MET A 679 -15.40 1.22 -40.26
C MET A 679 -15.55 2.07 -38.98
N THR A 680 -16.78 2.28 -38.49
CA THR A 680 -17.04 2.97 -37.21
C THR A 680 -17.12 2.00 -36.03
N GLY A 681 -16.99 0.69 -36.29
CA GLY A 681 -17.07 -0.36 -35.28
C GLY A 681 -18.49 -0.83 -34.97
N ARG A 682 -19.51 -0.31 -35.67
CA ARG A 682 -20.90 -0.79 -35.51
C ARG A 682 -21.00 -2.21 -36.06
N LYS A 683 -21.40 -3.16 -35.20
CA LYS A 683 -21.59 -4.57 -35.56
C LYS A 683 -22.81 -4.71 -36.48
N LEU A 684 -22.59 -5.29 -37.65
CA LEU A 684 -23.61 -5.57 -38.67
C LEU A 684 -24.02 -7.05 -38.67
N MET A 685 -23.11 -7.93 -38.24
CA MET A 685 -23.35 -9.36 -38.07
C MET A 685 -22.52 -9.87 -36.89
N GLN A 686 -23.07 -10.85 -36.16
CA GLN A 686 -22.39 -11.56 -35.10
C GLN A 686 -22.91 -13.00 -35.06
N GLN A 687 -22.02 -13.98 -35.01
CA GLN A 687 -22.38 -15.40 -35.01
C GLN A 687 -21.40 -16.20 -34.15
N SER A 688 -21.93 -17.04 -33.25
CA SER A 688 -21.16 -18.01 -32.50
C SER A 688 -21.06 -19.33 -33.26
N LEU A 689 -19.84 -19.85 -33.36
CA LEU A 689 -19.44 -21.04 -34.11
C LEU A 689 -18.44 -21.84 -33.28
N ASN A 690 -18.11 -23.04 -33.72
CA ASN A 690 -16.93 -23.76 -33.22
C ASN A 690 -16.01 -24.06 -34.40
N ALA A 691 -14.70 -24.16 -34.14
CA ALA A 691 -13.79 -24.82 -35.08
C ALA A 691 -14.22 -26.27 -35.28
N ASP A 692 -13.94 -26.85 -36.45
CA ASP A 692 -14.12 -28.28 -36.64
C ASP A 692 -13.06 -29.11 -35.88
N ALA A 693 -13.21 -30.43 -35.94
CA ALA A 693 -12.32 -31.39 -35.28
C ALA A 693 -10.86 -31.33 -35.77
N GLU A 694 -10.60 -30.65 -36.89
CA GLU A 694 -9.27 -30.49 -37.49
C GLU A 694 -8.72 -29.06 -37.29
N GLY A 695 -9.45 -28.18 -36.59
CA GLY A 695 -9.05 -26.81 -36.32
C GLY A 695 -9.25 -25.87 -37.53
N TYR A 696 -10.17 -26.21 -38.43
CA TYR A 696 -10.56 -25.38 -39.57
C TYR A 696 -11.90 -24.68 -39.32
N LEU A 697 -12.03 -23.50 -39.90
CA LEU A 697 -13.29 -22.78 -40.03
C LEU A 697 -13.42 -22.27 -41.46
N ILE A 698 -14.43 -22.76 -42.18
CA ILE A 698 -14.80 -22.25 -43.49
C ILE A 698 -16.27 -21.82 -43.43
N LEU A 699 -16.54 -20.55 -43.73
CA LEU A 699 -17.88 -19.98 -43.72
C LEU A 699 -18.10 -19.09 -44.93
N ASN A 700 -19.30 -19.16 -45.51
CA ASN A 700 -19.75 -18.20 -46.52
C ASN A 700 -20.61 -17.10 -45.87
N ILE A 701 -20.21 -15.84 -46.09
CA ILE A 701 -20.94 -14.65 -45.68
C ILE A 701 -21.78 -14.17 -46.85
N GLN A 702 -23.11 -14.13 -46.67
CA GLN A 702 -24.01 -13.58 -47.67
C GLN A 702 -23.97 -12.06 -47.69
N THR A 703 -23.52 -11.49 -48.81
CA THR A 703 -23.24 -10.04 -48.93
C THR A 703 -24.35 -9.25 -49.62
N LEU A 704 -25.17 -9.87 -50.48
CA LEU A 704 -26.18 -9.21 -51.33
C LEU A 704 -27.26 -8.46 -50.54
N ASP A 705 -27.68 -8.99 -49.39
CA ASP A 705 -28.84 -8.46 -48.65
C ASP A 705 -28.49 -7.67 -47.37
N LYS A 706 -27.22 -7.64 -46.96
CA LYS A 706 -26.81 -7.13 -45.62
C LYS A 706 -25.71 -6.07 -45.62
N LEU A 707 -24.92 -5.95 -46.69
CA LEU A 707 -23.79 -5.00 -46.75
C LEU A 707 -23.93 -4.08 -47.98
N THR A 708 -23.84 -2.76 -47.74
CA THR A 708 -23.80 -1.74 -48.81
C THR A 708 -22.39 -1.62 -49.41
N GLN A 709 -22.20 -0.79 -50.45
CA GLN A 709 -20.86 -0.50 -50.96
C GLN A 709 -20.03 0.17 -49.87
N GLY A 710 -18.81 -0.32 -49.61
CA GLY A 710 -17.97 0.20 -48.53
C GLY A 710 -16.90 -0.80 -48.06
N MET A 711 -16.10 -0.36 -47.09
CA MET A 711 -15.16 -1.22 -46.38
C MET A 711 -15.76 -1.70 -45.06
N TYR A 712 -15.49 -2.96 -44.73
CA TYR A 712 -15.94 -3.64 -43.53
C TYR A 712 -14.77 -4.37 -42.88
N ASN A 713 -14.88 -4.67 -41.59
CA ASN A 713 -13.98 -5.58 -40.89
C ASN A 713 -14.71 -6.87 -40.56
N ILE A 714 -14.10 -8.01 -40.92
CA ILE A 714 -14.50 -9.33 -40.47
C ILE A 714 -13.53 -9.74 -39.36
N THR A 715 -14.06 -10.03 -38.18
CA THR A 715 -13.32 -10.35 -36.98
C THR A 715 -13.69 -11.75 -36.50
N ILE A 716 -12.69 -12.51 -36.09
CA ILE A 716 -12.82 -13.81 -35.42
C ILE A 716 -12.26 -13.60 -34.02
N ALA A 717 -13.10 -13.78 -33.01
CA ALA A 717 -12.72 -13.77 -31.61
C ALA A 717 -12.84 -15.17 -31.01
N THR A 718 -11.83 -15.63 -30.31
CA THR A 718 -11.87 -16.83 -29.47
C THR A 718 -11.59 -16.44 -28.03
N ASN A 719 -11.66 -17.39 -27.11
CA ASN A 719 -11.30 -17.16 -25.70
C ASN A 719 -9.83 -16.74 -25.50
N LYS A 720 -8.99 -16.84 -26.54
CA LYS A 720 -7.55 -16.60 -26.47
C LYS A 720 -7.05 -15.48 -27.39
N LYS A 721 -7.79 -15.14 -28.46
CA LYS A 721 -7.30 -14.20 -29.48
C LYS A 721 -8.45 -13.52 -30.24
N VAL A 722 -8.17 -12.34 -30.79
CA VAL A 722 -9.03 -11.65 -31.75
C VAL A 722 -8.21 -11.33 -33.00
N ILE A 723 -8.69 -11.72 -34.19
CA ILE A 723 -8.05 -11.43 -35.48
C ILE A 723 -9.07 -10.82 -36.44
N SER A 724 -8.63 -9.88 -37.29
CA SER A 724 -9.52 -9.17 -38.22
C SER A 724 -8.95 -9.07 -39.64
N ARG A 725 -9.82 -9.12 -40.64
CA ARG A 725 -9.53 -8.89 -42.05
C ARG A 725 -10.51 -7.88 -42.64
N LYS A 726 -9.98 -6.98 -43.49
CA LYS A 726 -10.83 -6.04 -44.24
C LYS A 726 -11.57 -6.78 -45.34
N LEU A 727 -12.84 -6.46 -45.53
CA LEU A 727 -13.64 -6.81 -46.69
C LEU A 727 -14.02 -5.54 -47.44
N VAL A 728 -13.77 -5.50 -48.75
CA VAL A 728 -14.18 -4.41 -49.63
C VAL A 728 -15.36 -4.89 -50.47
N VAL A 729 -16.51 -4.23 -50.35
CA VAL A 729 -17.69 -4.46 -51.20
C VAL A 729 -17.75 -3.33 -52.23
N ALA A 730 -17.45 -3.64 -53.49
CA ALA A 730 -17.46 -2.71 -54.61
C ALA A 730 -18.67 -3.03 -55.50
N ARG A 731 -19.78 -2.30 -55.36
CA ARG A 731 -20.96 -2.53 -56.21
C ARG A 731 -20.79 -1.96 -57.61
#